data_AF-A0ABD4RXF9-F1
#
_entry.id   AF-A0ABD4RXF9-F1
#
_cell.length_a   1.000
_cell.length_b   1.000
_cell.length_c   1.000
_cell.angle_alpha   90.00
_cell.angle_beta   90.00
_cell.angle_gamma   90.00
#
_symmetry.space_group_name_H-M   'P 1'
#
loop_
_entity.id
_entity.type
_entity.pdbx_description
1 polymer ?
#
loop_
_entity_poly.entity_id
_entity_poly.type
_entity_poly.pdbx_seq_one_letter_code
_entity_poly.pdbx_strand_id
1 'polypeptide(L)'
;GTLLNTSNLYYRVEEGMINDDDITSTDEYGVLLVLISQAEEIIKNNKELTKRVEQLEITILGNEEVRDKAEQIRIYNEDLRNIQEDDREFNELTRQNQEENREKSIQNMQIQVDDKLTDCQLQLDEMIDAKSEEIDNIVDDKILDVQAQTDKKFQDLDTRTENTFSYYDKTFEDKLTDNQEQIDYKLDEVNQVISDVEDCIDESTKKLDTKIKEVDDKIVEVDTAKTDMETTVSNKITEFENRFGELESLDARGELMQARETIDGIVKDTLKERLTYDFEKVNEKIAEMTSAATNVAFSKSYVESDWVSDGEYFKLTVNHNLVTENIFVAILDEATKKSMTNSYTVVDSNTIEIFNESNIDVKVTVVNGNTNKEVITATINDNITTLDSTYSSVKIDSKIGVNELSTNAKNLTDAVNELFQSVSNGKELIATAITDKKVPTNSSDTFQTMASNISSIKQMPDMPDDVEEVWEFTGHTGGVYSVCVDLNNNIISCSHDSTIRKISTSGTEMWEFTSHTLPVKSICVDKQNNIYSASDDYTVRKISQSGIEIWKFTGHTGYVEGVCVDLNGNVYSASDDYTIRKISQSGIEIWKFTGHTSYVFSVCTDLDNNLYSGSYDNTVRKISQSGIEIWKFTGHTSSVYSVCVDLDSNVYSGSDDKSIRKISSNGTEIWKYNENTSNIFTVNTDSEGSVYIGGRDKIIRKISSIGTKIWEFKGHTDYVRCVSIDSNSNVYSGSNDTTVRKLQQNLGILFTKDNQSEIHKITKLDTIVKEVLPFPIELWNIKINTNEVYSVCIDFEDYIYSGSIDKTVRKISKEGTEIWKYIGHTNSIYSVCLDSQNNIISGSSDNTIGKTSSLGVEIGKYTMPSEDISIKAVCVDSKDNIYSASTGKIVRKITKEGSGVWEFTGHTSYINSICIDSQDNIYSGDSNGVLKKIYSDGIEIWSFTGHTKGIASLCVDSKDNIYSGSHDKSLKKISSSGIEIWSFIGHTENVNCLCVDQQDNIYSGSWDKSLRKISSNGSEFWNFFVYTKDLIYLNCLDIDSKDNIIVGGRDYTTRKFKNTHETQRIAYYN
;
A
#
# COMPACT_ATOMS: atom_id res chain seq x y z
N GLY A 1 -7.03 -8.56 -61.73
CA GLY A 1 -8.16 -8.45 -62.67
C GLY A 1 -8.03 -7.18 -63.47
N THR A 2 -8.00 -7.33 -64.80
CA THR A 2 -8.33 -6.36 -65.88
C THR A 2 -7.88 -4.90 -65.78
N LEU A 3 -7.02 -4.51 -66.72
CA LEU A 3 -7.02 -3.31 -67.58
C LEU A 3 -5.63 -3.27 -68.26
N LEU A 4 -5.37 -2.91 -69.51
CA LEU A 4 -6.13 -2.74 -70.75
C LEU A 4 -5.04 -2.46 -71.82
N ASN A 5 -5.26 -2.90 -73.06
CA ASN A 5 -4.51 -2.54 -74.27
C ASN A 5 -4.04 -1.07 -74.31
N THR A 6 -2.75 -0.84 -74.61
CA THR A 6 -2.32 0.33 -75.40
C THR A 6 -1.10 0.00 -76.27
N SER A 7 -1.39 -0.16 -77.55
CA SER A 7 -0.47 0.10 -78.66
C SER A 7 -0.20 1.61 -78.76
N ASN A 8 0.99 1.97 -79.26
CA ASN A 8 1.47 3.30 -79.68
C ASN A 8 2.24 4.13 -78.64
N LEU A 9 3.54 3.84 -78.50
CA LEU A 9 4.51 4.90 -78.19
C LEU A 9 4.70 5.74 -79.47
N TYR A 10 4.25 7.00 -79.43
CA TYR A 10 4.69 8.01 -80.40
C TYR A 10 6.00 8.62 -79.88
N TYR A 11 7.11 8.42 -80.59
CA TYR A 11 8.29 9.26 -80.42
C TYR A 11 8.06 10.56 -81.18
N ARG A 12 7.98 11.68 -80.45
CA ARG A 12 8.10 13.02 -81.04
C ARG A 12 9.60 13.33 -81.10
N VAL A 13 10.19 13.20 -82.28
CA VAL A 13 11.55 13.71 -82.53
C VAL A 13 11.44 15.23 -82.53
N GLU A 14 11.96 15.90 -81.51
CA GLU A 14 12.12 17.35 -81.55
C GLU A 14 13.19 17.70 -82.61
N GLU A 15 12.87 18.68 -83.45
CA GLU A 15 13.82 19.26 -84.42
C GLU A 15 15.03 19.84 -83.67
N GLY A 16 16.21 19.25 -83.87
CA GLY A 16 17.45 19.75 -83.27
C GLY A 16 18.56 18.73 -83.02
N MET A 17 18.40 17.45 -83.35
CA MET A 17 19.42 16.41 -83.08
C MET A 17 20.33 16.04 -84.27
N ILE A 18 20.32 16.82 -85.37
CA ILE A 18 21.26 16.62 -86.47
C ILE A 18 21.87 17.98 -86.82
N ASN A 19 23.18 18.10 -86.68
CA ASN A 19 23.92 19.21 -87.27
C ASN A 19 24.08 18.89 -88.77
N ASP A 20 23.69 19.80 -89.65
CA ASP A 20 23.63 19.57 -91.10
C ASP A 20 24.99 19.17 -91.72
N ASP A 21 26.10 19.38 -90.99
CA ASP A 21 27.44 18.99 -91.40
C ASP A 21 27.68 17.46 -91.37
N ASP A 22 26.94 16.69 -90.56
CA ASP A 22 27.15 15.23 -90.43
C ASP A 22 26.42 14.39 -91.52
N ILE A 23 25.58 15.01 -92.36
CA ILE A 23 24.83 14.31 -93.42
C ILE A 23 25.55 14.30 -94.78
N THR A 24 26.65 15.05 -94.96
CA THR A 24 27.21 15.24 -96.31
C THR A 24 28.28 14.23 -96.76
N SER A 25 28.55 13.15 -96.01
CA SER A 25 29.55 12.15 -96.47
C SER A 25 29.30 10.66 -96.18
N THR A 26 28.08 10.24 -95.82
CA THR A 26 27.80 8.83 -95.48
C THR A 26 26.58 8.26 -96.22
N ASP A 27 26.69 7.01 -96.66
CA ASP A 27 25.61 6.25 -97.30
C ASP A 27 24.46 5.93 -96.31
N GLU A 28 23.33 5.41 -96.79
CA GLU A 28 22.15 5.05 -95.97
C GLU A 28 22.51 4.16 -94.76
N TYR A 29 23.63 3.44 -94.85
CA TYR A 29 24.18 2.60 -93.78
C TYR A 29 24.88 3.42 -92.67
N GLY A 30 25.57 4.50 -93.01
CA GLY A 30 26.21 5.39 -92.05
C GLY A 30 25.22 6.17 -91.18
N VAL A 31 24.10 6.63 -91.75
CA VAL A 31 23.02 7.29 -90.99
C VAL A 31 22.37 6.31 -89.98
N LEU A 32 22.21 5.04 -90.38
CA LEU A 32 21.70 3.99 -89.49
C LEU A 32 22.67 3.71 -88.32
N LEU A 33 23.99 3.73 -88.57
CA LEU A 33 25.02 3.55 -87.56
C LEU A 33 25.05 4.69 -86.52
N VAL A 34 24.85 5.94 -86.95
CA VAL A 34 24.77 7.10 -86.04
C VAL A 34 23.51 7.02 -85.17
N LEU A 35 22.37 6.65 -85.75
CA LEU A 35 21.13 6.46 -84.99
C LEU A 35 21.21 5.29 -83.99
N ILE A 36 21.88 4.19 -84.37
CA ILE A 36 22.14 3.08 -83.45
C ILE A 36 23.07 3.52 -82.33
N SER A 37 24.15 4.26 -82.63
CA SER A 37 25.08 4.75 -81.61
C SER A 37 24.40 5.68 -80.60
N GLN A 38 23.53 6.58 -81.06
CA GLN A 38 22.79 7.48 -80.17
C GLN A 38 21.72 6.73 -79.35
N ALA A 39 21.04 5.75 -79.95
CA ALA A 39 20.11 4.88 -79.22
C ALA A 39 20.84 4.04 -78.15
N GLU A 40 22.04 3.52 -78.45
CA GLU A 40 22.89 2.81 -77.50
C GLU A 40 23.35 3.71 -76.35
N GLU A 41 23.68 4.98 -76.63
CA GLU A 41 24.06 5.96 -75.62
C GLU A 41 22.88 6.32 -74.69
N ILE A 42 21.68 6.52 -75.25
CA ILE A 42 20.46 6.75 -74.47
C ILE A 42 20.12 5.53 -73.60
N ILE A 43 20.27 4.31 -74.13
CA ILE A 43 20.06 3.07 -73.37
C ILE A 43 21.09 2.94 -72.25
N LYS A 44 22.35 3.31 -72.50
CA LYS A 44 23.42 3.30 -71.50
C LYS A 44 23.14 4.31 -70.39
N ASN A 45 22.74 5.53 -70.74
CA ASN A 45 22.40 6.57 -69.77
C ASN A 45 21.16 6.18 -68.95
N ASN A 46 20.14 5.56 -69.56
CA ASN A 46 18.99 5.03 -68.83
C ASN A 46 19.37 3.90 -67.87
N LYS A 47 20.24 2.96 -68.26
CA LYS A 47 20.75 1.92 -67.36
C LYS A 47 21.54 2.50 -66.18
N GLU A 48 22.29 3.58 -66.42
CA GLU A 48 23.03 4.26 -65.36
C GLU A 48 22.09 5.04 -64.42
N LEU A 49 21.04 5.66 -64.96
CA LEU A 49 19.95 6.25 -64.18
C LEU A 49 19.24 5.20 -63.32
N THR A 50 18.90 4.02 -63.86
CA THR A 50 18.30 2.94 -63.08
C THR A 50 19.20 2.51 -61.92
N LYS A 51 20.51 2.34 -62.16
CA LYS A 51 21.46 2.03 -61.08
C LYS A 51 21.56 3.12 -60.02
N ARG A 52 21.51 4.40 -60.41
CA ARG A 52 21.52 5.52 -59.46
C ARG A 52 20.23 5.57 -58.65
N VAL A 53 19.08 5.26 -59.24
CA VAL A 53 17.80 5.15 -58.53
C VAL A 53 17.83 3.99 -57.54
N GLU A 54 18.32 2.81 -57.95
CA GLU A 54 18.50 1.66 -57.04
C GLU A 54 19.44 2.02 -55.86
N GLN A 55 20.54 2.75 -56.11
CA GLN A 55 21.43 3.22 -55.06
C GLN A 55 20.79 4.27 -54.13
N LEU A 56 19.97 5.17 -54.67
CA LEU A 56 19.23 6.16 -53.89
C LEU A 56 18.16 5.48 -53.02
N GLU A 57 17.47 4.46 -53.52
CA GLU A 57 16.51 3.67 -52.75
C GLU A 57 17.19 2.94 -51.58
N ILE A 58 18.37 2.33 -51.81
CA ILE A 58 19.17 1.72 -50.73
C ILE A 58 19.60 2.77 -49.70
N THR A 59 19.96 3.97 -50.15
CA THR A 59 20.38 5.06 -49.25
C THR A 59 19.20 5.61 -48.44
N ILE A 60 18.01 5.73 -49.04
CA ILE A 60 16.78 6.15 -48.35
C ILE A 60 16.39 5.12 -47.30
N LEU A 61 16.41 3.83 -47.63
CA LEU A 61 16.13 2.75 -46.67
C LEU A 61 17.11 2.76 -45.49
N GLY A 62 18.40 2.97 -45.75
CA GLY A 62 19.40 3.10 -44.69
C GLY A 62 19.18 4.33 -43.79
N ASN A 63 18.76 5.46 -44.37
CA ASN A 63 18.45 6.67 -43.61
C ASN A 63 17.14 6.55 -42.81
N GLU A 64 16.15 5.82 -43.31
CA GLU A 64 14.94 5.48 -42.55
C GLU A 64 15.29 4.60 -41.34
N GLU A 65 16.16 3.59 -41.50
CA GLU A 65 16.60 2.75 -40.38
C GLU A 65 17.34 3.56 -39.30
N VAL A 66 18.17 4.53 -39.70
CA VAL A 66 18.84 5.44 -38.76
C VAL A 66 17.85 6.37 -38.07
N ARG A 67 16.84 6.87 -38.79
CA ARG A 67 15.78 7.72 -38.22
C ARG A 67 14.92 6.96 -37.22
N ASP A 68 14.58 5.72 -37.52
CA ASP A 68 13.80 4.86 -36.62
C ASP A 68 14.59 4.55 -35.34
N LYS A 69 15.90 4.27 -35.46
CA LYS A 69 16.77 4.11 -34.28
C LYS A 69 16.89 5.41 -33.48
N ALA A 70 17.00 6.56 -34.14
CA ALA A 70 17.05 7.86 -33.46
C ALA A 70 15.74 8.19 -32.73
N GLU A 71 14.59 7.84 -33.32
CA GLU A 71 13.28 8.03 -32.70
C GLU A 71 13.06 7.07 -31.52
N GLN A 72 13.52 5.81 -31.63
CA GLN A 72 13.54 4.89 -30.49
C GLN A 72 14.40 5.40 -29.33
N ILE A 73 15.57 5.98 -29.62
CA ILE A 73 16.43 6.60 -28.59
C ILE A 73 15.75 7.83 -27.98
N ARG A 74 15.05 8.65 -28.77
CA ARG A 74 14.29 9.80 -28.28
C ARG A 74 13.18 9.37 -27.31
N ILE A 75 12.39 8.37 -27.70
CA ILE A 75 11.32 7.81 -26.85
C ILE A 75 11.91 7.25 -25.56
N TYR A 76 12.98 6.46 -25.66
CA TYR A 76 13.68 5.91 -24.48
C TYR A 76 14.21 7.00 -23.53
N ASN A 77 14.75 8.10 -24.07
CA ASN A 77 15.22 9.22 -23.25
C ASN A 77 14.06 10.01 -22.61
N GLU A 78 12.92 10.13 -23.28
CA GLU A 78 11.72 10.76 -22.72
C GLU A 78 11.13 9.90 -21.59
N ASP A 79 11.11 8.59 -21.76
CA ASP A 79 10.70 7.64 -20.71
C ASP A 79 11.64 7.72 -19.49
N LEU A 80 12.95 7.79 -19.72
CA LEU A 80 13.95 8.01 -18.66
C LEU A 80 13.74 9.34 -17.92
N ARG A 81 13.37 10.40 -18.64
CA ARG A 81 13.09 11.70 -18.03
C ARG A 81 11.83 11.65 -17.18
N ASN A 82 10.77 11.00 -17.67
CA ASN A 82 9.53 10.80 -16.90
C ASN A 82 9.77 9.99 -15.63
N ILE A 83 10.61 8.94 -15.70
CA ILE A 83 11.01 8.17 -14.51
C ILE A 83 11.76 9.05 -13.50
N GLN A 84 12.67 9.91 -13.97
CA GLN A 84 13.39 10.84 -13.09
C GLN A 84 12.48 11.93 -12.49
N GLU A 85 11.43 12.34 -13.20
CA GLU A 85 10.43 13.28 -12.71
C GLU A 85 9.56 12.63 -11.62
N ASP A 86 9.10 11.39 -11.85
CA ASP A 86 8.40 10.57 -10.86
C ASP A 86 9.25 10.36 -9.59
N ASP A 87 10.56 10.08 -9.74
CA ASP A 87 11.49 9.95 -8.62
C ASP A 87 11.67 11.27 -7.85
N ARG A 88 11.67 12.41 -8.54
CA ARG A 88 11.72 13.73 -7.88
C ARG A 88 10.46 14.03 -7.09
N GLU A 89 9.29 13.76 -7.66
CA GLU A 89 8.02 13.93 -6.95
C GLU A 89 7.91 13.01 -5.74
N PHE A 90 8.36 11.76 -5.87
CA PHE A 90 8.42 10.81 -4.75
C PHE A 90 9.38 11.28 -3.64
N ASN A 91 10.54 11.81 -4.01
CA ASN A 91 11.50 12.35 -3.04
C ASN A 91 10.98 13.62 -2.35
N GLU A 92 10.27 14.50 -3.06
CA GLU A 92 9.65 15.69 -2.47
C GLU A 92 8.51 15.31 -1.52
N LEU A 93 7.68 14.33 -1.88
CA LEU A 93 6.65 13.78 -0.99
C LEU A 93 7.27 13.14 0.26
N THR A 94 8.40 12.44 0.11
CA THR A 94 9.15 11.87 1.23
C THR A 94 9.69 12.96 2.15
N ARG A 95 10.20 14.06 1.58
CA ARG A 95 10.68 15.22 2.34
C ARG A 95 9.54 15.89 3.13
N GLN A 96 8.38 16.08 2.50
CA GLN A 96 7.20 16.67 3.15
C GLN A 96 6.69 15.78 4.30
N ASN A 97 6.62 14.47 4.09
CA ASN A 97 6.24 13.52 5.15
C ASN A 97 7.25 13.51 6.32
N GLN A 98 8.55 13.65 6.04
CA GLN A 98 9.56 13.77 7.08
C GLN A 98 9.43 15.08 7.86
N GLU A 99 9.07 16.18 7.19
CA GLU A 99 8.86 17.48 7.83
C GLU A 99 7.61 17.48 8.71
N GLU A 100 6.49 16.88 8.25
CA GLU A 100 5.27 16.70 9.05
C GLU A 100 5.52 15.80 10.27
N ASN A 101 6.28 14.71 10.11
CA ASN A 101 6.68 13.85 11.23
C ASN A 101 7.59 14.58 12.23
N ARG A 102 8.46 15.47 11.75
CA ARG A 102 9.30 16.31 12.61
C ARG A 102 8.45 17.30 13.40
N GLU A 103 7.46 17.94 12.77
CA GLU A 103 6.51 18.84 13.43
C GLU A 103 5.68 18.12 14.51
N LYS A 104 5.13 16.94 14.19
CA LYS A 104 4.43 16.10 15.18
C LYS A 104 5.34 15.70 16.35
N SER A 105 6.62 15.39 16.07
CA SER A 105 7.59 15.07 17.12
C SER A 105 7.93 16.27 18.00
N ILE A 106 8.02 17.48 17.42
CA ILE A 106 8.22 18.73 18.18
C ILE A 106 7.00 19.01 19.05
N GLN A 107 5.79 18.84 18.51
CA GLN A 107 4.54 19.04 19.25
C GLN A 107 4.41 18.05 20.42
N ASN A 108 4.78 16.78 20.22
CA ASN A 108 4.82 15.78 21.29
C ASN A 108 5.88 16.11 22.35
N MET A 109 7.05 16.61 21.96
CA MET A 109 8.06 17.07 22.92
C MET A 109 7.56 18.29 23.72
N GLN A 110 6.82 19.20 23.08
CA GLN A 110 6.21 20.35 23.76
C GLN A 110 5.20 19.88 24.82
N ILE A 111 4.31 18.94 24.47
CA ILE A 111 3.33 18.35 25.40
C ILE A 111 4.05 17.67 26.57
N GLN A 112 5.11 16.89 26.32
CA GLN A 112 5.87 16.23 27.39
C GLN A 112 6.57 17.23 28.32
N VAL A 113 7.02 18.37 27.81
CA VAL A 113 7.61 19.43 28.62
C VAL A 113 6.54 20.10 29.47
N ASP A 114 5.36 20.38 28.90
CA ASP A 114 4.24 21.00 29.61
C ASP A 114 3.67 20.07 30.70
N ASP A 115 3.56 18.77 30.43
CA ASP A 115 3.15 17.75 31.41
C ASP A 115 4.14 17.65 32.57
N LYS A 116 5.45 17.65 32.26
CA LYS A 116 6.49 17.66 33.31
C LYS A 116 6.51 18.96 34.11
N LEU A 117 6.23 20.10 33.48
CA LEU A 117 6.11 21.38 34.17
C LEU A 117 4.95 21.33 35.16
N THR A 118 3.81 20.76 34.73
CA THR A 118 2.62 20.56 35.54
C THR A 118 2.87 19.63 36.72
N ASP A 119 3.57 18.51 36.50
CA ASP A 119 3.94 17.55 37.56
C ASP A 119 4.91 18.17 38.57
N CYS A 120 5.91 18.94 38.11
CA CYS A 120 6.78 19.71 38.99
C CYS A 120 6.01 20.76 39.82
N GLN A 121 4.98 21.39 39.25
CA GLN A 121 4.12 22.33 39.97
C GLN A 121 3.26 21.64 41.01
N LEU A 122 2.67 20.49 40.69
CA LEU A 122 1.92 19.67 41.65
C LEU A 122 2.81 19.21 42.81
N GLN A 123 4.02 18.73 42.53
CA GLN A 123 4.96 18.33 43.58
C GLN A 123 5.38 19.52 44.45
N LEU A 124 5.57 20.70 43.86
CA LEU A 124 5.89 21.90 44.61
C LEU A 124 4.72 22.32 45.52
N ASP A 125 3.49 22.26 45.02
CA ASP A 125 2.29 22.58 45.79
C ASP A 125 2.07 21.58 46.94
N GLU A 126 2.25 20.27 46.70
CA GLU A 126 2.20 19.25 47.75
C GLU A 126 3.28 19.47 48.82
N MET A 127 4.50 19.87 48.42
CA MET A 127 5.56 20.19 49.37
C MET A 127 5.25 21.46 50.18
N ILE A 128 4.63 22.47 49.56
CA ILE A 128 4.19 23.70 50.23
C ILE A 128 3.07 23.39 51.24
N ASP A 129 2.10 22.55 50.86
CA ASP A 129 1.00 22.15 51.74
C ASP A 129 1.51 21.32 52.93
N ALA A 130 2.37 20.33 52.68
CA ALA A 130 2.97 19.52 53.74
C ALA A 130 3.81 20.38 54.71
N LYS A 131 4.55 21.37 54.19
CA LYS A 131 5.31 22.31 55.02
C LYS A 131 4.43 23.29 55.77
N SER A 132 3.32 23.73 55.18
CA SER A 132 2.34 24.60 55.84
C SER A 132 1.67 23.86 57.00
N GLU A 133 1.29 22.59 56.81
CA GLU A 133 0.72 21.76 57.87
C GLU A 133 1.74 21.48 59.01
N GLU A 134 3.03 21.28 58.69
CA GLU A 134 4.08 21.15 59.70
C GLU A 134 4.29 22.46 60.48
N ILE A 135 4.22 23.62 59.81
CA ILE A 135 4.28 24.94 60.45
C ILE A 135 3.06 25.17 61.34
N ASP A 136 1.85 24.87 60.87
CA ASP A 136 0.61 25.04 61.62
C ASP A 136 0.63 24.17 62.89
N ASN A 137 1.06 22.92 62.79
CA ASN A 137 1.23 22.06 63.97
C ASN A 137 2.27 22.59 64.96
N ILE A 138 3.40 23.13 64.49
CA ILE A 138 4.41 23.75 65.36
C ILE A 138 3.87 25.04 66.00
N VAL A 139 3.10 25.82 65.26
CA VAL A 139 2.49 27.07 65.74
C VAL A 139 1.43 26.76 66.77
N ASP A 140 0.57 25.77 66.55
CA ASP A 140 -0.46 25.33 67.49
C ASP A 140 0.16 24.75 68.77
N ASP A 141 1.19 23.91 68.66
CA ASP A 141 1.92 23.38 69.82
C ASP A 141 2.60 24.49 70.61
N LYS A 142 3.18 25.50 69.93
CA LYS A 142 3.78 26.67 70.59
C LYS A 142 2.73 27.60 71.18
N ILE A 143 1.56 27.77 70.56
CA ILE A 143 0.45 28.57 71.09
C ILE A 143 -0.12 27.89 72.35
N LEU A 144 -0.26 26.57 72.35
CA LEU A 144 -0.66 25.78 73.51
C LEU A 144 0.37 25.85 74.64
N ASP A 145 1.67 25.78 74.34
CA ASP A 145 2.74 25.91 75.34
C ASP A 145 2.85 27.35 75.87
N VAL A 146 2.66 28.37 75.01
CA VAL A 146 2.61 29.79 75.42
C VAL A 146 1.36 30.07 76.26
N GLN A 147 0.20 29.51 75.92
CA GLN A 147 -1.03 29.64 76.73
C GLN A 147 -0.86 28.92 78.07
N ALA A 148 -0.31 27.72 78.11
CA ALA A 148 -0.01 27.00 79.35
C ALA A 148 1.02 27.75 80.22
N GLN A 149 2.03 28.37 79.62
CA GLN A 149 3.02 29.21 80.32
C GLN A 149 2.42 30.54 80.78
N THR A 150 1.46 31.11 80.04
CA THR A 150 0.79 32.38 80.37
C THR A 150 -0.24 32.18 81.48
N ASP A 151 -0.99 31.09 81.46
CA ASP A 151 -1.93 30.69 82.52
C ASP A 151 -1.20 30.35 83.82
N LYS A 152 -0.05 29.66 83.71
CA LYS A 152 0.82 29.39 84.86
C LYS A 152 1.50 30.66 85.40
N LYS A 153 1.91 31.59 84.53
CA LYS A 153 2.41 32.92 84.93
C LYS A 153 1.32 33.77 85.58
N PHE A 154 0.07 33.70 85.14
CA PHE A 154 -1.06 34.40 85.77
C PHE A 154 -1.38 33.84 87.17
N GLN A 155 -1.19 32.52 87.38
CA GLN A 155 -1.31 31.88 88.69
C GLN A 155 -0.14 32.22 89.64
N ASP A 156 1.08 32.34 89.11
CA ASP A 156 2.29 32.66 89.86
C ASP A 156 2.46 34.19 90.13
N LEU A 157 1.82 35.07 89.35
CA LEU A 157 1.83 36.53 89.54
C LEU A 157 1.00 37.00 90.74
N ASP A 158 0.05 36.19 91.21
CA ASP A 158 -0.85 36.51 92.33
C ASP A 158 -0.22 36.19 93.71
N THR A 159 0.96 35.55 93.74
CA THR A 159 1.59 35.09 95.00
C THR A 159 3.04 35.51 95.26
N ARG A 160 3.68 36.35 94.43
CA ARG A 160 5.06 36.74 94.74
C ARG A 160 5.57 38.06 94.19
N THR A 161 4.78 39.12 94.36
CA THR A 161 5.29 40.49 94.37
C THR A 161 6.03 40.78 95.68
N GLU A 162 7.15 40.09 95.94
CA GLU A 162 8.13 40.52 96.94
C GLU A 162 9.49 39.81 96.74
N ASN A 163 10.47 40.62 96.33
CA ASN A 163 11.91 40.51 96.56
C ASN A 163 12.80 39.66 95.62
N THR A 164 13.28 40.37 94.58
CA THR A 164 14.70 40.62 94.24
C THR A 164 15.60 39.48 93.69
N PHE A 165 15.78 39.53 92.36
CA PHE A 165 17.06 39.71 91.62
C PHE A 165 18.34 39.00 92.11
N SER A 166 18.88 38.09 91.26
CA SER A 166 20.31 37.85 90.97
C SER A 166 20.67 36.35 90.82
N TYR A 167 20.33 35.70 89.70
CA TYR A 167 21.03 34.47 89.25
C TYR A 167 20.74 34.03 87.79
N TYR A 168 20.57 34.95 86.83
CA TYR A 168 20.15 34.60 85.45
C TYR A 168 21.06 35.14 84.37
N ASP A 169 22.33 34.70 84.32
CA ASP A 169 23.21 35.15 83.24
C ASP A 169 24.28 34.14 82.79
N LYS A 170 24.03 32.84 82.96
CA LYS A 170 24.97 31.81 82.45
C LYS A 170 24.36 30.59 81.77
N THR A 171 23.04 30.40 81.83
CA THR A 171 22.38 29.20 81.26
C THR A 171 21.63 29.48 79.95
N PHE A 172 21.49 30.75 79.56
CA PHE A 172 20.81 31.15 78.33
C PHE A 172 21.77 31.25 77.14
N GLU A 173 23.00 31.71 77.38
CA GLU A 173 24.09 31.74 76.39
C GLU A 173 24.47 30.34 75.89
N ASP A 174 24.64 29.36 76.79
CA ASP A 174 25.04 27.99 76.42
C ASP A 174 24.02 27.28 75.52
N LYS A 175 22.72 27.59 75.64
CA LYS A 175 21.67 27.02 74.78
C LYS A 175 21.54 27.72 73.43
N LEU A 176 21.98 28.98 73.33
CA LEU A 176 22.01 29.72 72.08
C LEU A 176 23.17 29.25 71.21
N THR A 177 24.30 28.88 71.82
CA THR A 177 25.48 28.34 71.11
C THR A 177 25.21 26.94 70.53
N ASP A 178 24.55 26.06 71.30
CA ASP A 178 24.26 24.66 70.89
C ASP A 178 23.27 24.58 69.71
N ASN A 179 22.31 25.51 69.66
CA ASN A 179 21.36 25.62 68.54
C ASN A 179 21.99 26.25 67.28
N GLN A 180 22.98 27.13 67.45
CA GLN A 180 23.70 27.72 66.32
C GLN A 180 24.58 26.67 65.63
N GLU A 181 25.27 25.80 66.39
CA GLU A 181 26.08 24.71 65.82
C GLU A 181 25.25 23.67 65.05
N GLN A 182 24.02 23.36 65.48
CA GLN A 182 23.14 22.45 64.74
C GLN A 182 22.59 23.05 63.44
N ILE A 183 22.34 24.36 63.42
CA ILE A 183 21.91 25.06 62.21
C ILE A 183 23.06 25.10 61.20
N ASP A 184 24.28 25.39 61.66
CA ASP A 184 25.46 25.45 60.79
C ASP A 184 25.79 24.07 60.19
N TYR A 185 25.65 22.97 60.95
CA TYR A 185 25.82 21.61 60.42
C TYR A 185 24.80 21.24 59.33
N LYS A 186 23.52 21.61 59.51
CA LYS A 186 22.49 21.37 58.48
C LYS A 186 22.65 22.26 57.26
N LEU A 187 23.17 23.48 57.45
CA LEU A 187 23.46 24.39 56.35
C LEU A 187 24.60 23.83 55.48
N ASP A 188 25.61 23.21 56.08
CA ASP A 188 26.69 22.52 55.36
C ASP A 188 26.20 21.29 54.58
N GLU A 189 25.27 20.48 55.13
CA GLU A 189 24.66 19.36 54.39
C GLU A 189 23.86 19.85 53.17
N VAL A 190 23.09 20.94 53.31
CA VAL A 190 22.33 21.53 52.20
C VAL A 190 23.26 22.13 51.16
N ASN A 191 24.33 22.82 51.57
CA ASN A 191 25.31 23.38 50.65
C ASN A 191 26.08 22.29 49.88
N GLN A 192 26.34 21.13 50.50
CA GLN A 192 26.94 19.99 49.81
C GLN A 192 25.99 19.41 48.74
N VAL A 193 24.69 19.28 49.04
CA VAL A 193 23.70 18.81 48.06
C VAL A 193 23.53 19.81 46.92
N ILE A 194 23.56 21.11 47.20
CA ILE A 194 23.53 22.15 46.15
C ILE A 194 24.77 22.03 45.25
N SER A 195 25.96 21.84 45.84
CA SER A 195 27.20 21.63 45.07
C SER A 195 27.13 20.38 44.18
N ASP A 196 26.59 19.27 44.69
CA ASP A 196 26.46 18.02 43.92
C ASP A 196 25.45 18.18 42.76
N VAL A 197 24.41 18.99 42.93
CA VAL A 197 23.44 19.33 41.87
C VAL A 197 24.06 20.28 40.84
N GLU A 198 24.83 21.27 41.27
CA GLU A 198 25.57 22.19 40.38
C GLU A 198 26.58 21.42 39.51
N ASP A 199 27.32 20.46 40.09
CA ASP A 199 28.24 19.59 39.34
C ASP A 199 27.51 18.70 38.31
N CYS A 200 26.30 18.22 38.64
CA CYS A 200 25.47 17.43 37.75
C CYS A 200 24.88 18.25 36.58
N ILE A 201 24.53 19.51 36.84
CA ILE A 201 24.10 20.48 35.83
C ILE A 201 25.29 20.82 34.91
N ASP A 202 26.48 21.03 35.45
CA ASP A 202 27.69 21.32 34.67
C ASP A 202 28.10 20.13 33.78
N GLU A 203 27.98 18.89 34.26
CA GLU A 203 28.24 17.70 33.45
C GLU A 203 27.20 17.53 32.33
N SER A 204 25.92 17.82 32.62
CA SER A 204 24.83 17.78 31.66
C SER A 204 24.98 18.88 30.58
N THR A 205 25.40 20.08 30.99
CA THR A 205 25.66 21.21 30.09
C THR A 205 26.85 20.91 29.18
N LYS A 206 27.94 20.32 29.69
CA LYS A 206 29.07 19.86 28.85
C LYS A 206 28.66 18.78 27.83
N LYS A 207 27.79 17.85 28.21
CA LYS A 207 27.27 16.83 27.27
C LYS A 207 26.39 17.46 26.19
N LEU A 208 25.60 18.48 26.54
CA LEU A 208 24.78 19.22 25.59
C LEU A 208 25.65 20.03 24.63
N ASP A 209 26.65 20.76 25.12
CA ASP A 209 27.60 21.53 24.31
C ASP A 209 28.41 20.63 23.36
N THR A 210 28.77 19.43 23.80
CA THR A 210 29.46 18.45 22.92
C THR A 210 28.55 17.98 21.79
N LYS A 211 27.25 17.74 22.06
CA LYS A 211 26.27 17.40 21.03
C LYS A 211 25.96 18.55 20.09
N ILE A 212 25.88 19.78 20.59
CA ILE A 212 25.71 20.98 19.76
C ILE A 212 26.90 21.11 18.80
N LYS A 213 28.12 20.90 19.31
CA LYS A 213 29.32 20.91 18.48
C LYS A 213 29.34 19.80 17.41
N GLU A 214 28.88 18.59 17.72
CA GLU A 214 28.73 17.51 16.72
C GLU A 214 27.68 17.85 15.64
N VAL A 215 26.63 18.58 16.00
CA VAL A 215 25.61 19.04 15.05
C VAL A 215 26.17 20.17 14.17
N ASP A 216 26.89 21.13 14.76
CA ASP A 216 27.55 22.20 14.00
C ASP A 216 28.61 21.66 13.04
N ASP A 217 29.42 20.68 13.46
CA ASP A 217 30.41 20.02 12.60
C ASP A 217 29.73 19.29 11.42
N LYS A 218 28.54 18.69 11.63
CA LYS A 218 27.74 18.08 10.57
C LYS A 218 27.09 19.11 9.64
N ILE A 219 26.68 20.27 10.15
CA ILE A 219 26.16 21.38 9.32
C ILE A 219 27.28 21.86 8.38
N VAL A 220 28.50 22.02 8.90
CA VAL A 220 29.67 22.39 8.08
C VAL A 220 29.98 21.33 7.03
N GLU A 221 29.86 20.03 7.35
CA GLU A 221 30.04 18.93 6.38
C GLU A 221 28.98 18.97 5.27
N VAL A 222 27.71 19.24 5.63
CA VAL A 222 26.60 19.38 4.67
C VAL A 222 26.75 20.63 3.80
N ASP A 223 27.16 21.77 4.36
CA ASP A 223 27.40 22.99 3.59
C ASP A 223 28.62 22.86 2.66
N THR A 224 29.64 22.11 3.07
CA THR A 224 30.78 21.76 2.22
C THR A 224 30.33 20.85 1.07
N ALA A 225 29.53 19.81 1.36
CA ALA A 225 28.97 18.92 0.34
C ALA A 225 28.05 19.67 -0.63
N LYS A 226 27.25 20.63 -0.15
CA LYS A 226 26.42 21.52 -0.98
C LYS A 226 27.29 22.37 -1.91
N THR A 227 28.36 22.97 -1.39
CA THR A 227 29.30 23.78 -2.18
C THR A 227 30.01 22.94 -3.24
N ASP A 228 30.41 21.71 -2.90
CA ASP A 228 31.01 20.76 -3.84
C ASP A 228 30.01 20.32 -4.93
N MET A 229 28.73 20.17 -4.57
CA MET A 229 27.67 19.86 -5.51
C MET A 229 27.36 21.04 -6.43
N GLU A 230 27.30 22.27 -5.91
CA GLU A 230 27.14 23.51 -6.70
C GLU A 230 28.33 23.72 -7.65
N THR A 231 29.55 23.39 -7.22
CA THR A 231 30.76 23.43 -8.04
C THR A 231 30.73 22.35 -9.12
N THR A 232 30.27 21.14 -8.78
CA THR A 232 30.13 20.02 -9.75
C THR A 232 29.07 20.32 -10.80
N VAL A 233 27.94 20.91 -10.39
CA VAL A 233 26.87 21.33 -11.30
C VAL A 233 27.33 22.49 -12.18
N SER A 234 28.02 23.49 -11.62
CA SER A 234 28.60 24.58 -12.42
C SER A 234 29.60 24.08 -13.45
N ASN A 235 30.50 23.16 -13.07
CA ASN A 235 31.47 22.57 -13.99
C ASN A 235 30.78 21.79 -15.12
N LYS A 236 29.69 21.05 -14.82
CA LYS A 236 28.88 20.38 -15.84
C LYS A 236 28.11 21.35 -16.73
N ILE A 237 27.60 22.45 -16.20
CA ILE A 237 26.97 23.51 -17.01
C ILE A 237 27.98 24.11 -17.96
N THR A 238 29.19 24.43 -17.50
CA THR A 238 30.28 24.92 -18.36
C THR A 238 30.70 23.88 -19.41
N GLU A 239 30.70 22.58 -19.07
CA GLU A 239 30.93 21.49 -20.03
C GLU A 239 29.83 21.41 -21.09
N PHE A 240 28.56 21.58 -20.69
CA PHE A 240 27.42 21.61 -21.61
C PHE A 240 27.43 22.86 -22.50
N GLU A 241 27.76 24.03 -21.97
CA GLU A 241 27.90 25.27 -22.74
C GLU A 241 29.03 25.16 -23.76
N ASN A 242 30.17 24.55 -23.39
CA ASN A 242 31.26 24.29 -24.33
C ASN A 242 30.86 23.29 -25.43
N ARG A 243 30.13 22.21 -25.10
CA ARG A 243 29.60 21.27 -26.10
C ARG A 243 28.54 21.90 -26.99
N PHE A 244 27.75 22.83 -26.46
CA PHE A 244 26.77 23.59 -27.23
C PHE A 244 27.45 24.57 -28.20
N GLY A 245 28.54 25.22 -27.78
CA GLY A 245 29.38 26.03 -28.66
C GLY A 245 30.08 25.22 -29.76
N GLU A 246 30.50 23.97 -29.47
CA GLU A 246 31.01 23.04 -30.48
C GLU A 246 29.93 22.64 -31.50
N LEU A 247 28.67 22.47 -31.05
CA LEU A 247 27.50 22.21 -31.90
C LEU A 247 27.09 23.41 -32.77
N GLU A 248 27.18 24.65 -32.26
CA GLU A 248 26.99 25.86 -33.09
C GLU A 248 28.08 26.02 -34.15
N SER A 249 29.32 25.59 -33.84
CA SER A 249 30.42 25.61 -34.81
C SER A 249 30.27 24.57 -35.94
N LEU A 250 29.44 23.53 -35.73
CA LEU A 250 29.07 22.53 -36.74
C LEU A 250 27.99 23.04 -37.72
N ASP A 251 27.18 24.04 -37.34
CA ASP A 251 26.19 24.70 -38.21
C ASP A 251 26.86 25.66 -39.23
N ALA A 252 28.10 26.10 -38.97
CA ALA A 252 28.86 26.96 -39.87
C ALA A 252 29.41 26.24 -41.13
N ARG A 253 29.17 24.94 -41.31
CA ARG A 253 29.66 24.17 -42.47
C ARG A 253 28.59 23.53 -43.34
N GLY A 254 27.38 24.07 -43.29
CA GLY A 254 26.47 24.17 -44.42
C GLY A 254 26.29 22.92 -45.27
N GLU A 255 25.68 21.87 -44.73
CA GLU A 255 24.95 20.87 -45.53
C GLU A 255 23.79 20.30 -44.71
N LEU A 256 22.64 20.99 -44.68
CA LEU A 256 21.30 20.42 -44.53
C LEU A 256 20.21 21.48 -44.75
N MET A 257 20.39 22.29 -45.79
CA MET A 257 19.42 23.30 -46.20
C MET A 257 18.53 22.74 -47.32
N GLN A 258 17.68 21.74 -47.02
CA GLN A 258 16.56 21.35 -47.91
C GLN A 258 15.50 20.41 -47.30
N ALA A 259 15.21 20.50 -46.00
CA ALA A 259 14.05 19.79 -45.42
C ALA A 259 13.43 20.47 -44.18
N ARG A 260 13.53 21.80 -44.07
CA ARG A 260 13.06 22.55 -42.89
C ARG A 260 12.06 23.67 -43.21
N GLU A 261 11.24 23.52 -44.26
CA GLU A 261 10.19 24.49 -44.60
C GLU A 261 8.76 23.93 -44.54
N THR A 262 8.53 22.72 -44.04
CA THR A 262 7.17 22.14 -44.04
C THR A 262 6.63 21.66 -42.69
N ILE A 263 7.43 21.70 -41.61
CA ILE A 263 6.98 21.25 -40.28
C ILE A 263 6.87 22.39 -39.26
N ASP A 264 7.48 23.56 -39.53
CA ASP A 264 7.42 24.71 -38.61
C ASP A 264 6.15 25.57 -38.79
N GLY A 265 5.34 25.32 -39.82
CA GLY A 265 4.07 26.03 -40.02
C GLY A 265 2.94 25.50 -39.13
N ILE A 266 2.87 24.18 -38.92
CA ILE A 266 1.79 23.56 -38.13
C ILE A 266 2.15 23.57 -36.63
N VAL A 267 3.40 23.31 -36.28
CA VAL A 267 3.84 23.35 -34.87
C VAL A 267 3.77 24.77 -34.30
N LYS A 268 4.07 25.79 -35.12
CA LYS A 268 4.05 27.19 -34.67
C LYS A 268 2.63 27.73 -34.53
N ASP A 269 1.69 27.36 -35.40
CA ASP A 269 0.29 27.78 -35.25
C ASP A 269 -0.41 27.03 -34.11
N THR A 270 -0.12 25.74 -33.89
CA THR A 270 -0.66 25.00 -32.74
C THR A 270 -0.02 25.42 -31.41
N LEU A 271 1.29 25.75 -31.37
CA LEU A 271 1.87 26.35 -30.16
C LEU A 271 1.37 27.77 -29.93
N LYS A 272 1.09 28.56 -30.99
CA LYS A 272 0.57 29.92 -30.83
C LYS A 272 -0.88 29.91 -30.38
N GLU A 273 -1.72 28.98 -30.86
CA GLU A 273 -3.07 28.77 -30.33
C GLU A 273 -3.06 28.24 -28.90
N ARG A 274 -2.12 27.35 -28.54
CA ARG A 274 -2.00 26.79 -27.18
C ARG A 274 -1.37 27.78 -26.19
N LEU A 275 -0.36 28.56 -26.59
CA LEU A 275 0.12 29.70 -25.81
C LEU A 275 -0.94 30.80 -25.72
N THR A 276 -1.75 31.06 -26.75
CA THR A 276 -2.82 32.06 -26.67
C THR A 276 -3.95 31.58 -25.75
N TYR A 277 -4.31 30.31 -25.81
CA TYR A 277 -5.27 29.69 -24.88
C TYR A 277 -4.76 29.70 -23.43
N ASP A 278 -3.50 29.33 -23.19
CA ASP A 278 -2.92 29.33 -21.84
C ASP A 278 -2.65 30.76 -21.32
N PHE A 279 -2.28 31.72 -22.19
CA PHE A 279 -2.20 33.14 -21.81
C PHE A 279 -3.57 33.78 -21.60
N GLU A 280 -4.62 33.41 -22.34
CA GLU A 280 -5.98 33.88 -22.09
C GLU A 280 -6.55 33.27 -20.80
N LYS A 281 -6.25 32.01 -20.49
CA LYS A 281 -6.66 31.36 -19.24
C LYS A 281 -5.87 31.87 -18.04
N VAL A 282 -4.58 32.19 -18.21
CA VAL A 282 -3.78 32.89 -17.20
C VAL A 282 -4.21 34.35 -17.08
N ASN A 283 -4.67 35.01 -18.15
CA ASN A 283 -5.24 36.36 -18.07
C ASN A 283 -6.66 36.36 -17.49
N GLU A 284 -7.46 35.32 -17.66
CA GLU A 284 -8.73 35.11 -16.96
C GLU A 284 -8.47 34.82 -15.47
N LYS A 285 -7.43 34.04 -15.15
CA LYS A 285 -7.05 33.74 -13.75
C LYS A 285 -6.33 34.90 -13.07
N ILE A 286 -5.57 35.70 -13.81
CA ILE A 286 -5.04 37.00 -13.37
C ILE A 286 -6.19 37.99 -13.29
N ALA A 287 -7.20 38.01 -14.17
CA ALA A 287 -8.38 38.86 -14.01
C ALA A 287 -9.21 38.45 -12.78
N GLU A 288 -9.34 37.15 -12.49
CA GLU A 288 -9.95 36.63 -11.27
C GLU A 288 -9.12 36.99 -10.01
N MET A 289 -7.78 36.90 -10.06
CA MET A 289 -6.90 37.24 -8.93
C MET A 289 -6.65 38.76 -8.77
N THR A 290 -6.77 39.55 -9.83
CA THR A 290 -6.65 41.04 -9.80
C THR A 290 -8.00 41.71 -9.50
N SER A 291 -9.10 40.95 -9.48
CA SER A 291 -10.41 41.44 -9.00
C SER A 291 -10.55 41.50 -7.47
N ALA A 292 -9.50 41.15 -6.71
CA ALA A 292 -9.52 41.19 -5.25
C ALA A 292 -8.23 41.80 -4.63
N ALA A 293 -7.59 42.75 -5.31
CA ALA A 293 -6.41 43.44 -4.76
C ALA A 293 -6.34 44.93 -5.11
N THR A 294 -7.34 45.71 -4.66
CA THR A 294 -7.11 47.10 -4.21
C THR A 294 -8.06 47.40 -3.05
N ASN A 295 -7.57 47.23 -1.83
CA ASN A 295 -8.16 47.83 -0.63
C ASN A 295 -7.77 49.31 -0.60
N VAL A 296 -8.58 50.17 -1.23
CA VAL A 296 -8.84 51.62 -0.99
C VAL A 296 -9.82 52.06 -2.11
N ALA A 297 -11.10 52.27 -1.83
CA ALA A 297 -11.75 53.37 -1.08
C ALA A 297 -11.94 54.62 -1.95
N PHE A 298 -13.02 54.64 -2.75
CA PHE A 298 -13.49 55.84 -3.45
C PHE A 298 -13.76 56.93 -2.40
N SER A 299 -13.16 58.13 -2.51
CA SER A 299 -13.39 59.23 -1.56
C SER A 299 -13.44 60.57 -2.29
N LYS A 300 -14.56 61.30 -2.18
CA LYS A 300 -14.77 62.57 -2.88
C LYS A 300 -15.55 63.56 -2.01
N SER A 301 -15.17 64.83 -2.07
CA SER A 301 -15.88 65.93 -1.42
C SER A 301 -16.89 66.56 -2.36
N TYR A 302 -18.03 66.94 -1.81
CA TYR A 302 -19.17 67.55 -2.48
C TYR A 302 -19.55 68.81 -1.71
N VAL A 303 -19.93 69.84 -2.45
CA VAL A 303 -20.27 71.15 -1.89
C VAL A 303 -21.79 71.36 -1.90
N GLU A 304 -22.28 72.35 -1.15
CA GLU A 304 -23.72 72.68 -1.04
C GLU A 304 -24.47 72.78 -2.38
N SER A 305 -23.79 73.17 -3.46
CA SER A 305 -24.39 73.31 -4.80
C SER A 305 -24.59 71.98 -5.55
N ASP A 306 -23.97 70.89 -5.10
CA ASP A 306 -24.08 69.57 -5.74
C ASP A 306 -25.37 68.84 -5.34
N TRP A 307 -26.05 69.32 -4.30
CA TRP A 307 -27.30 68.75 -3.80
C TRP A 307 -28.51 69.23 -4.61
N VAL A 308 -29.45 68.31 -4.86
CA VAL A 308 -30.72 68.56 -5.55
C VAL A 308 -31.85 68.52 -4.54
N SER A 309 -32.71 69.54 -4.50
CA SER A 309 -33.89 69.55 -3.61
C SER A 309 -34.92 68.52 -4.07
N ASP A 310 -35.37 67.66 -3.14
CA ASP A 310 -36.33 66.58 -3.38
C ASP A 310 -37.35 66.53 -2.23
N GLY A 311 -38.35 67.42 -2.28
CA GLY A 311 -39.37 67.55 -1.24
C GLY A 311 -38.85 68.22 0.04
N GLU A 312 -39.02 67.56 1.19
CA GLU A 312 -38.55 68.05 2.50
C GLU A 312 -37.06 67.76 2.77
N TYR A 313 -36.36 67.12 1.83
CA TYR A 313 -34.95 66.76 1.95
C TYR A 313 -34.14 67.20 0.71
N PHE A 314 -32.82 67.16 0.84
CA PHE A 314 -31.88 67.32 -0.25
C PHE A 314 -31.25 65.98 -0.59
N LYS A 315 -31.02 65.76 -1.88
CA LYS A 315 -30.53 64.52 -2.45
C LYS A 315 -29.23 64.75 -3.20
N LEU A 316 -28.24 63.89 -2.97
CA LEU A 316 -26.94 63.95 -3.64
C LEU A 316 -26.65 62.59 -4.29
N THR A 317 -26.50 62.58 -5.61
CA THR A 317 -26.12 61.39 -6.37
C THR A 317 -24.60 61.27 -6.45
N VAL A 318 -24.07 60.13 -6.02
CA VAL A 318 -22.64 59.83 -5.94
C VAL A 318 -22.36 58.59 -6.78
N ASN A 319 -21.61 58.78 -7.87
CA ASN A 319 -21.15 57.69 -8.73
C ASN A 319 -19.75 57.25 -8.29
N HIS A 320 -19.58 55.95 -8.07
CA HIS A 320 -18.32 55.33 -7.64
C HIS A 320 -17.84 54.25 -8.61
N ASN A 321 -16.54 53.92 -8.53
CA ASN A 321 -15.90 53.03 -9.51
C ASN A 321 -16.00 51.53 -9.15
N LEU A 322 -16.67 51.18 -8.05
CA LEU A 322 -16.95 49.79 -7.71
C LEU A 322 -18.11 49.25 -8.57
N VAL A 323 -18.09 47.95 -8.86
CA VAL A 323 -19.14 47.23 -9.63
C VAL A 323 -19.79 46.18 -8.72
N THR A 324 -20.23 46.62 -7.54
CA THR A 324 -20.88 45.76 -6.54
C THR A 324 -21.84 46.58 -5.68
N GLU A 325 -22.95 45.97 -5.28
CA GLU A 325 -23.92 46.57 -4.35
C GLU A 325 -23.52 46.35 -2.87
N ASN A 326 -22.53 45.50 -2.61
CA ASN A 326 -22.05 45.20 -1.25
C ASN A 326 -20.91 46.16 -0.85
N ILE A 327 -21.29 47.32 -0.31
CA ILE A 327 -20.38 48.45 -0.02
C ILE A 327 -20.59 49.02 1.38
N PHE A 328 -19.52 49.54 1.98
CA PHE A 328 -19.57 50.37 3.18
C PHE A 328 -19.38 51.85 2.79
N VAL A 329 -20.31 52.71 3.19
CA VAL A 329 -20.27 54.14 2.90
C VAL A 329 -20.10 54.94 4.19
N ALA A 330 -19.05 55.74 4.28
CA ALA A 330 -18.81 56.70 5.35
C ALA A 330 -19.00 58.13 4.83
N ILE A 331 -19.86 58.90 5.48
CA ILE A 331 -20.17 60.28 5.10
C ILE A 331 -19.81 61.21 6.25
N LEU A 332 -19.00 62.22 5.95
CA LEU A 332 -18.43 63.13 6.94
C LEU A 332 -18.76 64.58 6.58
N ASP A 333 -19.39 65.29 7.51
CA ASP A 333 -19.59 66.74 7.39
C ASP A 333 -18.23 67.43 7.47
N GLU A 334 -17.87 68.20 6.43
CA GLU A 334 -16.57 68.82 6.36
C GLU A 334 -16.38 69.98 7.34
N ALA A 335 -17.45 70.63 7.80
CA ALA A 335 -17.38 71.72 8.77
C ALA A 335 -17.22 71.17 10.20
N THR A 336 -17.98 70.15 10.58
CA THR A 336 -17.99 69.63 11.96
C THR A 336 -17.06 68.45 12.19
N LYS A 337 -16.57 67.81 11.11
CA LYS A 337 -15.76 66.59 11.13
C LYS A 337 -16.41 65.43 11.89
N LYS A 338 -17.75 65.42 11.97
CA LYS A 338 -18.54 64.32 12.55
C LYS A 338 -19.11 63.43 11.44
N SER A 339 -19.25 62.13 11.75
CA SER A 339 -19.93 61.18 10.87
C SER A 339 -21.42 61.48 10.82
N MET A 340 -21.99 61.47 9.62
CA MET A 340 -23.45 61.46 9.45
C MET A 340 -23.97 60.03 9.60
N THR A 341 -25.11 59.86 10.27
CA THR A 341 -25.71 58.55 10.53
C THR A 341 -26.38 58.03 9.25
N ASN A 342 -26.00 56.82 8.79
CA ASN A 342 -26.38 56.13 7.55
C ASN A 342 -27.67 56.59 6.84
N SER A 343 -27.55 57.58 5.95
CA SER A 343 -28.65 58.15 5.17
C SER A 343 -28.43 58.03 3.66
N TYR A 344 -28.05 56.84 3.19
CA TYR A 344 -27.88 56.57 1.76
C TYR A 344 -28.69 55.36 1.30
N THR A 345 -28.98 55.33 0.00
CA THR A 345 -29.58 54.18 -0.70
C THR A 345 -28.66 53.79 -1.85
N VAL A 346 -28.43 52.49 -2.03
CA VAL A 346 -27.74 51.95 -3.20
C VAL A 346 -28.75 51.88 -4.35
N VAL A 347 -28.46 52.57 -5.45
CA VAL A 347 -29.36 52.61 -6.63
C VAL A 347 -29.05 51.47 -7.57
N ASP A 348 -27.75 51.25 -7.82
CA ASP A 348 -27.23 50.16 -8.63
C ASP A 348 -25.77 49.87 -8.23
N SER A 349 -25.10 48.99 -8.99
CA SER A 349 -23.76 48.51 -8.67
C SER A 349 -22.67 49.58 -8.68
N ASN A 350 -22.90 50.79 -9.20
CA ASN A 350 -21.91 51.88 -9.27
C ASN A 350 -22.43 53.26 -8.81
N THR A 351 -23.65 53.32 -8.28
CA THR A 351 -24.31 54.58 -7.91
C THR A 351 -25.01 54.49 -6.55
N ILE A 352 -24.78 55.50 -5.70
CA ILE A 352 -25.50 55.68 -4.44
C ILE A 352 -26.15 57.07 -4.38
N GLU A 353 -27.22 57.17 -3.61
CA GLU A 353 -27.92 58.42 -3.35
C GLU A 353 -27.93 58.71 -1.86
N ILE A 354 -27.51 59.92 -1.48
CA ILE A 354 -27.44 60.38 -0.10
C ILE A 354 -28.55 61.39 0.14
N PHE A 355 -29.21 61.28 1.29
CA PHE A 355 -30.29 62.16 1.71
C PHE A 355 -29.92 62.90 2.98
N ASN A 356 -30.23 64.20 3.03
CA ASN A 356 -30.06 65.02 4.23
C ASN A 356 -31.13 66.11 4.31
N GLU A 357 -31.45 66.57 5.52
CA GLU A 357 -32.42 67.67 5.75
C GLU A 357 -31.90 69.03 5.26
N SER A 358 -30.59 69.15 5.01
CA SER A 358 -29.94 70.39 4.55
C SER A 358 -28.80 70.07 3.58
N ASN A 359 -28.59 70.93 2.59
CA ASN A 359 -27.42 70.84 1.73
C ASN A 359 -26.19 71.39 2.48
N ILE A 360 -25.18 70.55 2.65
CA ILE A 360 -23.96 70.87 3.40
C ILE A 360 -22.74 70.30 2.67
N ASP A 361 -21.55 70.81 2.96
CA ASP A 361 -20.30 70.29 2.41
C ASP A 361 -19.97 68.94 3.06
N VAL A 362 -19.85 67.90 2.24
CA VAL A 362 -19.66 66.52 2.72
C VAL A 362 -18.52 65.82 2.01
N LYS A 363 -17.80 64.98 2.74
CA LYS A 363 -16.84 64.03 2.19
C LYS A 363 -17.42 62.62 2.26
N VAL A 364 -17.59 62.00 1.11
CA VAL A 364 -18.18 60.66 0.96
C VAL A 364 -17.06 59.68 0.64
N THR A 365 -16.97 58.59 1.39
CA THR A 365 -16.01 57.50 1.17
C THR A 365 -16.74 56.16 1.04
N VAL A 366 -16.50 55.43 -0.05
CA VAL A 366 -17.13 54.13 -0.35
C VAL A 366 -16.07 53.05 -0.43
N VAL A 367 -16.25 51.97 0.34
CA VAL A 367 -15.30 50.85 0.50
C VAL A 367 -15.98 49.53 0.09
N ASN A 368 -15.23 48.62 -0.53
CA ASN A 368 -15.72 47.31 -0.95
C ASN A 368 -15.97 46.40 0.28
N GLY A 369 -17.20 45.89 0.42
CA GLY A 369 -17.64 45.08 1.56
C GLY A 369 -17.36 43.58 1.46
N ASN A 370 -16.72 43.10 0.39
CA ASN A 370 -16.49 41.66 0.17
C ASN A 370 -15.31 41.04 0.95
N THR A 371 -14.81 41.68 2.02
CA THR A 371 -13.78 41.08 2.89
C THR A 371 -14.22 41.10 4.37
N ASN A 372 -14.28 39.92 4.97
CA ASN A 372 -14.60 39.71 6.38
C ASN A 372 -13.50 40.28 7.28
N LYS A 373 -13.76 41.41 7.94
CA LYS A 373 -13.09 41.84 9.19
C LYS A 373 -14.00 42.83 9.93
N GLU A 374 -14.48 42.42 11.10
CA GLU A 374 -15.22 43.28 12.03
C GLU A 374 -14.31 44.44 12.51
N VAL A 375 -14.79 45.67 12.33
CA VAL A 375 -14.19 46.87 12.94
C VAL A 375 -15.04 47.25 14.14
N ILE A 376 -14.47 47.12 15.32
CA ILE A 376 -15.06 47.52 16.59
C ILE A 376 -14.99 49.06 16.69
N THR A 377 -16.13 49.73 16.70
CA THR A 377 -16.23 51.15 17.05
C THR A 377 -16.22 51.30 18.56
N ALA A 378 -15.08 51.70 19.12
CA ALA A 378 -15.03 52.22 20.48
C ALA A 378 -15.72 53.59 20.50
N THR A 379 -16.72 53.76 21.38
CA THR A 379 -17.15 55.09 21.84
C THR A 379 -17.04 55.13 23.36
N ILE A 380 -16.26 56.11 23.83
CA ILE A 380 -15.93 56.35 25.23
C ILE A 380 -17.00 57.24 25.89
N ASN A 381 -17.34 56.86 27.12
CA ASN A 381 -17.81 57.65 28.27
C ASN A 381 -19.27 58.10 28.46
N ASP A 382 -19.78 57.59 29.59
CA ASP A 382 -20.15 58.27 30.85
C ASP A 382 -21.40 59.16 30.95
N ASN A 383 -22.14 58.82 32.01
CA ASN A 383 -23.04 59.63 32.84
C ASN A 383 -24.46 59.86 32.36
N ILE A 384 -25.36 58.91 32.65
CA ILE A 384 -26.70 59.24 33.16
C ILE A 384 -27.10 58.26 34.28
N THR A 385 -26.97 58.73 35.52
CA THR A 385 -27.77 58.30 36.68
C THR A 385 -29.06 59.12 36.71
N THR A 386 -30.23 58.53 36.45
CA THR A 386 -31.48 59.01 37.05
C THR A 386 -32.57 57.93 37.07
N LEU A 387 -33.27 57.94 38.20
CA LEU A 387 -34.41 57.14 38.65
C LEU A 387 -35.61 57.07 37.66
N ASP A 388 -36.39 56.01 37.87
CA ASP A 388 -37.80 55.81 37.50
C ASP A 388 -38.12 55.25 36.10
N SER A 389 -38.18 53.92 36.01
CA SER A 389 -39.48 53.25 35.81
C SER A 389 -39.37 51.73 36.05
N THR A 390 -40.09 51.32 37.10
CA THR A 390 -40.58 49.98 37.41
C THR A 390 -40.95 49.14 36.18
N TYR A 391 -40.29 47.99 35.99
CA TYR A 391 -40.90 46.66 35.88
C TYR A 391 -39.78 45.62 36.02
N SER A 392 -39.52 45.22 37.26
CA SER A 392 -38.54 44.20 37.63
C SER A 392 -38.99 42.81 37.14
N SER A 393 -38.11 42.14 36.41
CA SER A 393 -38.20 40.74 35.98
C SER A 393 -38.02 39.76 37.15
N VAL A 394 -38.92 39.80 38.13
CA VAL A 394 -39.02 38.78 39.19
C VAL A 394 -40.39 38.14 39.09
N LYS A 395 -40.45 37.02 38.36
CA LYS A 395 -41.29 35.82 38.59
C LYS A 395 -41.53 35.05 37.28
N ILE A 396 -40.50 34.32 36.84
CA ILE A 396 -40.69 32.99 36.23
C ILE A 396 -39.52 32.13 36.73
N ASP A 397 -39.53 31.84 38.03
CA ASP A 397 -38.53 30.97 38.67
C ASP A 397 -39.20 29.72 39.27
N SER A 398 -40.33 29.30 38.70
CA SER A 398 -41.05 28.12 39.17
C SER A 398 -41.86 27.46 38.05
N LYS A 399 -41.16 26.94 37.05
CA LYS A 399 -41.53 25.77 36.23
C LYS A 399 -40.67 25.74 34.97
N ILE A 400 -39.56 25.03 35.02
CA ILE A 400 -39.12 24.03 34.04
C ILE A 400 -37.96 23.28 34.71
N GLY A 401 -38.09 21.96 34.74
CA GLY A 401 -37.22 21.07 35.50
C GLY A 401 -35.81 21.01 34.93
N VAL A 402 -34.89 20.73 35.85
CA VAL A 402 -33.48 20.42 35.64
C VAL A 402 -33.35 19.27 34.64
N ASN A 403 -32.89 19.59 33.43
CA ASN A 403 -32.00 18.79 32.60
C ASN A 403 -31.20 19.82 31.80
N GLU A 404 -29.92 19.90 32.10
CA GLU A 404 -28.98 20.87 31.54
C GLU A 404 -28.99 20.81 30.00
N LEU A 405 -29.32 21.94 29.37
CA LEU A 405 -28.90 22.21 28.00
C LEU A 405 -27.59 23.00 28.11
N SER A 406 -26.49 22.42 27.64
CA SER A 406 -25.22 23.12 27.50
C SER A 406 -25.35 24.15 26.37
N THR A 407 -25.56 25.41 26.73
CA THR A 407 -25.58 26.54 25.79
C THR A 407 -24.61 27.61 26.29
N ASN A 408 -23.88 28.23 25.35
CA ASN A 408 -22.96 29.34 25.65
C ASN A 408 -23.69 30.70 25.65
N ALA A 409 -25.00 30.70 25.40
CA ALA A 409 -25.82 31.89 25.27
C ALA A 409 -26.12 32.55 26.62
N LYS A 410 -25.96 33.87 26.70
CA LYS A 410 -26.17 34.66 27.92
C LYS A 410 -27.63 34.99 28.21
N ASN A 411 -28.54 34.75 27.27
CA ASN A 411 -29.97 34.98 27.45
C ASN A 411 -30.82 33.94 26.68
N LEU A 412 -32.12 33.87 27.02
CA LEU A 412 -33.05 32.88 26.49
C LEU A 412 -33.28 33.01 24.98
N THR A 413 -33.23 34.23 24.43
CA THR A 413 -33.39 34.47 23.00
C THR A 413 -32.21 33.89 22.22
N ASP A 414 -30.99 34.10 22.72
CA ASP A 414 -29.76 33.58 22.14
C ASP A 414 -29.69 32.05 22.25
N ALA A 415 -30.12 31.46 23.37
CA ALA A 415 -30.15 30.00 23.54
C ALA A 415 -31.15 29.32 22.59
N VAL A 416 -32.31 29.96 22.37
CA VAL A 416 -33.31 29.48 21.42
C VAL A 416 -32.81 29.63 19.98
N ASN A 417 -32.10 30.72 19.66
CA ASN A 417 -31.48 30.91 18.35
C ASN A 417 -30.36 29.89 18.10
N GLU A 418 -29.51 29.61 19.09
CA GLU A 418 -28.45 28.61 19.03
C GLU A 418 -29.05 27.20 18.80
N LEU A 419 -30.18 26.88 19.44
CA LEU A 419 -30.92 25.63 19.21
C LEU A 419 -31.49 25.54 17.78
N PHE A 420 -32.14 26.60 17.29
CA PHE A 420 -32.70 26.60 15.93
C PHE A 420 -31.61 26.55 14.85
N GLN A 421 -30.47 27.19 15.09
CA GLN A 421 -29.33 27.17 14.19
C GLN A 421 -28.65 25.79 14.19
N SER A 422 -28.50 25.16 15.36
CA SER A 422 -28.00 23.78 15.48
C SER A 422 -28.93 22.76 14.79
N VAL A 423 -30.25 22.90 14.97
CA VAL A 423 -31.24 22.04 14.30
C VAL A 423 -31.26 22.26 12.78
N SER A 424 -31.07 23.50 12.31
CA SER A 424 -30.97 23.82 10.88
C SER A 424 -29.71 23.22 10.25
N ASN A 425 -28.56 23.41 10.89
CA ASN A 425 -27.29 22.82 10.46
C ASN A 425 -27.37 21.29 10.45
N GLY A 426 -27.99 20.69 11.47
CA GLY A 426 -28.22 19.25 11.54
C GLY A 426 -29.10 18.73 10.40
N LYS A 427 -30.16 19.45 10.03
CA LYS A 427 -31.01 19.09 8.88
C LYS A 427 -30.29 19.20 7.55
N GLU A 428 -29.42 20.19 7.40
CA GLU A 428 -28.63 20.37 6.18
C GLU A 428 -27.62 19.22 6.00
N LEU A 429 -26.94 18.83 7.08
CA LEU A 429 -26.05 17.67 7.09
C LEU A 429 -26.79 16.36 6.78
N ILE A 430 -27.96 16.13 7.39
CA ILE A 430 -28.78 14.94 7.13
C ILE A 430 -29.26 14.92 5.68
N ALA A 431 -29.77 16.03 5.16
CA ALA A 431 -30.24 16.14 3.77
C ALA A 431 -29.11 15.90 2.75
N THR A 432 -27.93 16.44 3.02
CA THR A 432 -26.72 16.23 2.21
C THR A 432 -26.33 14.76 2.21
N ALA A 433 -26.23 14.15 3.40
CA ALA A 433 -25.85 12.75 3.54
C ALA A 433 -26.81 11.78 2.83
N ILE A 434 -28.13 12.06 2.84
CA ILE A 434 -29.12 11.24 2.12
C ILE A 434 -29.00 11.47 0.60
N THR A 435 -28.77 12.71 0.18
CA THR A 435 -28.59 13.08 -1.24
C THR A 435 -27.31 12.48 -1.82
N ASP A 436 -26.23 12.40 -1.05
CA ASP A 436 -24.97 11.73 -1.43
C ASP A 436 -25.18 10.23 -1.70
N LYS A 437 -26.17 9.62 -1.05
CA LYS A 437 -26.62 8.24 -1.32
C LYS A 437 -27.60 8.14 -2.49
N LYS A 438 -27.66 9.18 -3.33
CA LYS A 438 -28.50 9.29 -4.54
C LYS A 438 -30.01 9.26 -4.27
N VAL A 439 -30.44 9.63 -3.06
CA VAL A 439 -31.86 9.84 -2.72
C VAL A 439 -32.09 11.35 -2.50
N PRO A 440 -32.72 12.06 -3.45
CA PRO A 440 -32.84 13.51 -3.36
C PRO A 440 -33.63 13.94 -2.11
N THR A 441 -32.99 14.69 -1.23
CA THR A 441 -33.55 15.15 0.05
C THR A 441 -33.07 16.57 0.34
N ASN A 442 -33.98 17.47 0.70
CA ASN A 442 -33.66 18.88 0.94
C ASN A 442 -33.63 19.20 2.44
N SER A 443 -32.82 20.18 2.85
CA SER A 443 -32.76 20.66 4.25
C SER A 443 -34.10 21.22 4.77
N SER A 444 -35.00 21.59 3.84
CA SER A 444 -36.38 22.01 4.12
C SER A 444 -37.36 20.86 4.37
N ASP A 445 -36.97 19.60 4.12
CA ASP A 445 -37.83 18.45 4.35
C ASP A 445 -38.12 18.24 5.85
N THR A 446 -39.27 17.61 6.14
CA THR A 446 -39.59 17.21 7.51
C THR A 446 -38.71 16.05 7.94
N PHE A 447 -38.40 15.91 9.23
CA PHE A 447 -37.64 14.75 9.74
C PHE A 447 -38.32 13.41 9.39
N GLN A 448 -39.64 13.40 9.28
CA GLN A 448 -40.40 12.21 8.88
C GLN A 448 -40.21 11.89 7.39
N THR A 449 -40.18 12.91 6.53
CA THR A 449 -39.83 12.76 5.10
C THR A 449 -38.38 12.29 4.95
N MET A 450 -37.43 12.91 5.67
CA MET A 450 -36.02 12.50 5.68
C MET A 450 -35.86 11.05 6.16
N ALA A 451 -36.59 10.64 7.21
CA ALA A 451 -36.59 9.25 7.68
C ALA A 451 -37.15 8.27 6.63
N SER A 452 -38.22 8.67 5.92
CA SER A 452 -38.76 7.87 4.82
C SER A 452 -37.77 7.78 3.64
N ASN A 453 -37.03 8.85 3.35
CA ASN A 453 -36.00 8.87 2.32
C ASN A 453 -34.80 7.99 2.72
N ILE A 454 -34.39 8.00 3.99
CA ILE A 454 -33.39 7.06 4.53
C ILE A 454 -33.82 5.62 4.30
N SER A 455 -35.09 5.28 4.55
CA SER A 455 -35.62 3.93 4.28
C SER A 455 -35.71 3.57 2.79
N SER A 456 -35.59 4.56 1.90
CA SER A 456 -35.65 4.42 0.44
C SER A 456 -34.27 4.37 -0.22
N ILE A 457 -33.19 4.61 0.54
CA ILE A 457 -31.82 4.37 0.08
C ILE A 457 -31.73 2.88 -0.22
N LYS A 458 -31.64 2.53 -1.51
CA LYS A 458 -31.35 1.15 -1.91
C LYS A 458 -30.03 0.77 -1.26
N GLN A 459 -30.06 -0.18 -0.33
CA GLN A 459 -28.87 -0.94 0.01
C GLN A 459 -28.26 -1.41 -1.32
N MET A 460 -26.96 -1.13 -1.50
CA MET A 460 -26.18 -1.94 -2.43
C MET A 460 -26.49 -3.41 -2.13
N PRO A 461 -26.59 -4.30 -3.12
CA PRO A 461 -26.67 -5.72 -2.80
C PRO A 461 -25.54 -6.02 -1.81
N ASP A 462 -25.86 -6.68 -0.70
CA ASP A 462 -24.88 -7.07 0.32
C ASP A 462 -23.62 -7.54 -0.41
N MET A 463 -22.50 -6.82 -0.21
CA MET A 463 -21.21 -7.40 -0.50
C MET A 463 -21.19 -8.73 0.27
N PRO A 464 -20.72 -9.83 -0.34
CA PRO A 464 -20.64 -11.07 0.41
C PRO A 464 -19.75 -10.80 1.62
N ASP A 465 -20.34 -10.75 2.82
CA ASP A 465 -19.65 -10.77 4.12
C ASP A 465 -19.03 -12.16 4.38
N ASP A 466 -18.56 -12.80 3.31
CA ASP A 466 -17.88 -14.05 3.40
C ASP A 466 -16.44 -13.76 3.82
N VAL A 467 -15.93 -14.60 4.70
CA VAL A 467 -14.55 -14.61 5.12
C VAL A 467 -13.97 -15.89 4.55
N GLU A 468 -12.87 -15.77 3.81
CA GLU A 468 -12.22 -16.91 3.19
C GLU A 468 -11.02 -17.38 4.01
N GLU A 469 -10.81 -18.68 4.01
CA GLU A 469 -9.60 -19.28 4.52
C GLU A 469 -8.51 -19.19 3.46
N VAL A 470 -7.40 -18.53 3.81
CA VAL A 470 -6.25 -18.35 2.93
C VAL A 470 -5.35 -19.58 2.97
N TRP A 471 -5.05 -20.06 4.18
CA TRP A 471 -4.27 -21.28 4.39
C TRP A 471 -4.51 -21.89 5.77
N GLU A 472 -4.14 -23.16 5.88
CA GLU A 472 -4.14 -23.96 7.10
C GLU A 472 -2.73 -24.52 7.35
N PHE A 473 -2.23 -24.37 8.56
CA PHE A 473 -0.97 -24.93 9.02
C PHE A 473 -1.21 -26.07 10.00
N THR A 474 -0.58 -27.22 9.75
CA THR A 474 -0.81 -28.50 10.45
C THR A 474 0.46 -29.07 11.12
N GLY A 475 1.41 -28.21 11.53
CA GLY A 475 2.68 -28.64 12.12
C GLY A 475 2.61 -29.03 13.61
N HIS A 476 1.61 -28.57 14.36
CA HIS A 476 1.47 -28.91 15.78
C HIS A 476 0.84 -30.30 15.99
N THR A 477 1.30 -31.03 17.01
CA THR A 477 0.74 -32.34 17.37
C THR A 477 -0.25 -32.27 18.54
N GLY A 478 -0.51 -31.08 19.05
CA GLY A 478 -1.46 -30.78 20.12
C GLY A 478 -2.24 -29.50 19.82
N GLY A 479 -3.27 -29.24 20.64
CA GLY A 479 -4.09 -28.04 20.48
C GLY A 479 -3.28 -26.76 20.57
N VAL A 480 -3.48 -25.84 19.62
CA VAL A 480 -2.83 -24.53 19.57
C VAL A 480 -3.52 -23.62 20.58
N TYR A 481 -2.76 -23.02 21.50
CA TYR A 481 -3.31 -22.23 22.62
C TYR A 481 -3.16 -20.73 22.45
N SER A 482 -2.13 -20.27 21.73
CA SER A 482 -1.94 -18.86 21.44
C SER A 482 -1.26 -18.67 20.09
N VAL A 483 -1.67 -17.61 19.40
CA VAL A 483 -1.10 -17.15 18.14
C VAL A 483 -0.88 -15.64 18.22
N CYS A 484 0.22 -15.15 17.68
CA CYS A 484 0.49 -13.73 17.54
C CYS A 484 1.27 -13.44 16.26
N VAL A 485 1.30 -12.18 15.85
CA VAL A 485 1.94 -11.73 14.61
C VAL A 485 3.13 -10.84 14.94
N ASP A 486 4.29 -11.09 14.32
CA ASP A 486 5.47 -10.24 14.45
C ASP A 486 5.43 -9.05 13.47
N LEU A 487 6.33 -8.07 13.62
CA LEU A 487 6.34 -6.87 12.77
C LEU A 487 6.63 -7.17 11.29
N ASN A 488 7.11 -8.37 10.98
CA ASN A 488 7.35 -8.84 9.63
C ASN A 488 6.16 -9.68 9.09
N ASN A 489 5.01 -9.63 9.77
CA ASN A 489 3.80 -10.40 9.49
C ASN A 489 3.97 -11.93 9.57
N ASN A 490 5.03 -12.43 10.20
CA ASN A 490 5.16 -13.85 10.49
C ASN A 490 4.32 -14.21 11.71
N ILE A 491 3.82 -15.44 11.72
CA ILE A 491 2.93 -15.94 12.74
C ILE A 491 3.77 -16.74 13.73
N ILE A 492 3.63 -16.44 15.01
CA ILE A 492 4.15 -17.27 16.09
C ILE A 492 2.96 -18.01 16.67
N SER A 493 3.12 -19.32 16.90
CA SER A 493 2.08 -20.18 17.45
C SER A 493 2.67 -21.05 18.56
N CYS A 494 1.89 -21.31 19.61
CA CYS A 494 2.29 -22.19 20.70
C CYS A 494 1.19 -23.21 21.02
N SER A 495 1.59 -24.38 21.53
CA SER A 495 0.69 -25.52 21.60
C SER A 495 0.85 -26.37 22.86
N HIS A 496 -0.16 -27.20 23.09
CA HIS A 496 -0.15 -28.32 24.04
C HIS A 496 0.98 -29.33 23.79
N ASP A 497 1.54 -29.39 22.58
CA ASP A 497 2.71 -30.22 22.29
C ASP A 497 4.02 -29.73 22.92
N SER A 498 3.98 -28.65 23.71
CA SER A 498 5.13 -28.01 24.38
C SER A 498 6.08 -27.28 23.43
N THR A 499 5.66 -27.05 22.18
CA THR A 499 6.47 -26.38 21.16
C THR A 499 5.94 -24.98 20.84
N ILE A 500 6.84 -24.14 20.35
CA ILE A 500 6.52 -22.85 19.71
C ILE A 500 7.02 -22.91 18.29
N ARG A 501 6.18 -22.56 17.32
CA ARG A 501 6.53 -22.55 15.90
C ARG A 501 6.40 -21.15 15.33
N LYS A 502 7.41 -20.74 14.55
CA LYS A 502 7.33 -19.55 13.70
C LYS A 502 6.97 -19.98 12.29
N ILE A 503 5.95 -19.35 11.74
CA ILE A 503 5.33 -19.66 10.45
C ILE A 503 5.40 -18.39 9.60
N SER A 504 5.76 -18.52 8.34
CA SER A 504 5.81 -17.42 7.39
C SER A 504 4.41 -16.91 7.05
N THR A 505 4.33 -15.74 6.42
CA THR A 505 3.07 -15.17 5.88
C THR A 505 2.34 -16.10 4.90
N SER A 506 3.07 -17.01 4.24
CA SER A 506 2.53 -18.01 3.31
C SER A 506 2.13 -19.34 3.96
N GLY A 507 2.19 -19.44 5.30
CA GLY A 507 1.80 -20.66 6.02
C GLY A 507 2.88 -21.75 6.06
N THR A 508 4.15 -21.42 5.79
CA THR A 508 5.27 -22.39 5.86
C THR A 508 6.04 -22.25 7.16
N GLU A 509 6.43 -23.38 7.78
CA GLU A 509 7.24 -23.34 8.99
C GLU A 509 8.64 -22.77 8.72
N MET A 510 9.06 -21.83 9.56
CA MET A 510 10.40 -21.24 9.55
C MET A 510 11.32 -21.90 10.57
N TRP A 511 10.84 -22.07 11.80
CA TRP A 511 11.56 -22.77 12.86
C TRP A 511 10.62 -23.26 13.97
N GLU A 512 11.14 -24.18 14.78
CA GLU A 512 10.50 -24.75 15.96
C GLU A 512 11.39 -24.56 17.20
N PHE A 513 10.78 -24.23 18.33
CA PHE A 513 11.40 -24.10 19.64
C PHE A 513 10.81 -25.13 20.62
N THR A 514 11.67 -25.92 21.27
CA THR A 514 11.29 -27.14 22.01
C THR A 514 11.81 -27.18 23.46
N SER A 515 12.25 -26.04 24.02
CA SER A 515 12.84 -26.02 25.37
C SER A 515 11.84 -26.09 26.53
N HIS A 516 10.54 -25.89 26.27
CA HIS A 516 9.50 -26.06 27.29
C HIS A 516 9.23 -27.55 27.56
N THR A 517 9.01 -27.91 28.81
CA THR A 517 8.80 -29.32 29.21
C THR A 517 7.33 -29.70 29.33
N LEU A 518 6.43 -28.73 29.28
CA LEU A 518 4.98 -28.85 29.41
C LEU A 518 4.30 -27.87 28.43
N PRO A 519 2.99 -27.98 28.20
CA PRO A 519 2.24 -27.12 27.28
C PRO A 519 2.59 -25.62 27.38
N VAL A 520 2.63 -24.95 26.24
CA VAL A 520 2.81 -23.49 26.16
C VAL A 520 1.44 -22.84 25.96
N LYS A 521 1.04 -21.95 26.87
CA LYS A 521 -0.32 -21.41 26.99
C LYS A 521 -0.51 -20.08 26.26
N SER A 522 0.49 -19.22 26.33
CA SER A 522 0.41 -17.86 25.80
C SER A 522 1.75 -17.39 25.27
N ILE A 523 1.69 -16.59 24.20
CA ILE A 523 2.85 -15.97 23.58
C ILE A 523 2.58 -14.51 23.23
N CYS A 524 3.61 -13.67 23.28
CA CYS A 524 3.58 -12.30 22.78
C CYS A 524 4.92 -11.92 22.13
N VAL A 525 4.95 -10.81 21.40
CA VAL A 525 6.13 -10.34 20.67
C VAL A 525 6.40 -8.88 21.01
N ASP A 526 7.67 -8.50 21.21
CA ASP A 526 8.08 -7.10 21.39
C ASP A 526 8.42 -6.39 20.06
N LYS A 527 8.67 -5.08 20.15
CA LYS A 527 9.07 -4.24 19.00
C LYS A 527 10.38 -4.67 18.33
N GLN A 528 11.19 -5.52 18.96
CA GLN A 528 12.41 -6.09 18.39
C GLN A 528 12.19 -7.51 17.85
N ASN A 529 10.93 -7.96 17.73
CA ASN A 529 10.55 -9.31 17.33
C ASN A 529 11.10 -10.43 18.25
N ASN A 530 11.41 -10.14 19.51
CA ASN A 530 11.62 -11.19 20.49
C ASN A 530 10.27 -11.75 20.94
N ILE A 531 10.23 -13.07 21.11
CA ILE A 531 9.05 -13.81 21.53
C ILE A 531 9.14 -14.05 23.03
N TYR A 532 8.04 -13.84 23.74
CA TYR A 532 7.89 -14.25 25.13
C TYR A 532 6.85 -15.35 25.22
N SER A 533 7.11 -16.35 26.03
CA SER A 533 6.22 -17.50 26.20
C SER A 533 5.93 -17.79 27.66
N ALA A 534 4.70 -18.19 27.93
CA ALA A 534 4.19 -18.65 29.22
C ALA A 534 3.74 -20.12 29.12
N SER A 535 4.13 -20.94 30.09
CA SER A 535 3.93 -22.39 30.03
C SER A 535 3.50 -23.00 31.36
N ASP A 536 2.90 -24.19 31.25
CA ASP A 536 2.60 -25.10 32.35
C ASP A 536 3.85 -25.59 33.09
N ASP A 537 5.05 -25.37 32.54
CA ASP A 537 6.33 -25.64 33.23
C ASP A 537 6.69 -24.58 34.30
N TYR A 538 5.73 -23.70 34.64
CA TYR A 538 5.83 -22.60 35.60
C TYR A 538 6.79 -21.48 35.18
N THR A 539 7.18 -21.45 33.90
CA THR A 539 8.23 -20.54 33.44
C THR A 539 7.75 -19.56 32.40
N VAL A 540 8.39 -18.39 32.41
CA VAL A 540 8.33 -17.41 31.33
C VAL A 540 9.68 -17.43 30.62
N ARG A 541 9.69 -17.49 29.29
CA ARG A 541 10.95 -17.45 28.52
C ARG A 541 10.93 -16.29 27.54
N LYS A 542 12.11 -15.74 27.29
CA LYS A 542 12.37 -14.83 26.17
C LYS A 542 13.18 -15.57 25.12
N ILE A 543 12.74 -15.49 23.88
CA ILE A 543 13.30 -16.17 22.71
C ILE A 543 13.58 -15.11 21.65
N SER A 544 14.74 -15.17 21.01
CA SER A 544 15.10 -14.26 19.93
C SER A 544 14.24 -14.52 18.69
N GLN A 545 14.21 -13.56 17.77
CA GLN A 545 13.53 -13.72 16.47
C GLN A 545 14.00 -14.96 15.68
N SER A 546 15.22 -15.43 15.94
CA SER A 546 15.83 -16.61 15.32
C SER A 546 15.56 -17.92 16.07
N GLY A 547 14.71 -17.92 17.10
CA GLY A 547 14.35 -19.13 17.85
C GLY A 547 15.37 -19.54 18.92
N ILE A 548 16.22 -18.62 19.40
CA ILE A 548 17.23 -18.90 20.43
C ILE A 548 16.74 -18.39 21.79
N GLU A 549 16.80 -19.22 22.83
CA GLU A 549 16.48 -18.79 24.19
C GLU A 549 17.47 -17.72 24.69
N ILE A 550 16.94 -16.59 25.15
CA ILE A 550 17.71 -15.47 25.71
C ILE A 550 17.74 -15.59 27.24
N TRP A 551 16.57 -15.77 27.88
CA TRP A 551 16.47 -15.99 29.31
C TRP A 551 15.23 -16.80 29.68
N LYS A 552 15.25 -17.33 30.91
CA LYS A 552 14.16 -18.08 31.54
C LYS A 552 13.92 -17.54 32.95
N PHE A 553 12.66 -17.26 33.27
CA PHE A 553 12.19 -16.81 34.57
C PHE A 553 11.42 -17.91 35.30
N THR A 554 11.71 -18.13 36.58
CA THR A 554 11.18 -19.24 37.41
C THR A 554 10.56 -18.75 38.73
N GLY A 555 9.83 -17.62 38.71
CA GLY A 555 9.22 -17.04 39.91
C GLY A 555 7.82 -17.53 40.25
N HIS A 556 7.08 -18.10 39.30
CA HIS A 556 5.72 -18.59 39.51
C HIS A 556 5.68 -19.94 40.21
N THR A 557 4.59 -20.18 40.94
CA THR A 557 4.36 -21.44 41.70
C THR A 557 3.19 -22.28 41.15
N GLY A 558 2.60 -21.83 40.04
CA GLY A 558 1.53 -22.51 39.30
C GLY A 558 1.70 -22.28 37.80
N TYR A 559 0.82 -22.86 36.98
CA TYR A 559 0.85 -22.71 35.52
C TYR A 559 0.84 -21.24 35.13
N VAL A 560 1.62 -20.87 34.12
CA VAL A 560 1.61 -19.51 33.58
C VAL A 560 0.68 -19.52 32.38
N GLU A 561 -0.50 -18.92 32.53
CA GLU A 561 -1.60 -19.00 31.57
C GLU A 561 -1.55 -17.84 30.54
N GLY A 562 -1.04 -16.66 30.93
CA GLY A 562 -1.03 -15.47 30.09
C GLY A 562 0.30 -14.72 30.11
N VAL A 563 0.70 -14.16 28.97
CA VAL A 563 1.85 -13.25 28.86
C VAL A 563 1.55 -12.07 27.92
N CYS A 564 2.00 -10.87 28.29
CA CYS A 564 2.00 -9.70 27.42
C CYS A 564 3.27 -8.85 27.65
N VAL A 565 3.57 -7.91 26.76
CA VAL A 565 4.74 -7.05 26.83
C VAL A 565 4.35 -5.60 26.61
N ASP A 566 4.90 -4.68 27.41
CA ASP A 566 4.65 -3.24 27.27
C ASP A 566 5.60 -2.56 26.26
N LEU A 567 5.35 -1.28 25.99
CA LEU A 567 6.13 -0.50 25.02
C LEU A 567 7.60 -0.28 25.43
N ASN A 568 7.90 -0.49 26.72
CA ASN A 568 9.25 -0.42 27.30
C ASN A 568 9.96 -1.78 27.29
N GLY A 569 9.31 -2.85 26.82
CA GLY A 569 9.87 -4.20 26.78
C GLY A 569 9.82 -4.94 28.12
N ASN A 570 9.03 -4.47 29.10
CA ASN A 570 8.74 -5.26 30.29
C ASN A 570 7.61 -6.24 30.01
N VAL A 571 7.74 -7.43 30.57
CA VAL A 571 6.85 -8.55 30.36
C VAL A 571 5.94 -8.69 31.58
N TYR A 572 4.66 -8.96 31.37
CA TYR A 572 3.72 -9.28 32.43
C TYR A 572 3.27 -10.73 32.26
N SER A 573 3.29 -11.49 33.34
CA SER A 573 2.88 -12.89 33.35
C SER A 573 1.77 -13.14 34.36
N ALA A 574 0.73 -13.84 33.92
CA ALA A 574 -0.44 -14.23 34.69
C ALA A 574 -0.44 -15.73 34.96
N SER A 575 -0.81 -16.15 36.18
CA SER A 575 -0.64 -17.53 36.62
C SER A 575 -1.78 -18.07 37.49
N ASP A 576 -1.87 -19.39 37.52
CA ASP A 576 -2.65 -20.18 38.47
C ASP A 576 -2.22 -20.01 39.94
N ASP A 577 -1.07 -19.38 40.20
CA ASP A 577 -0.70 -18.98 41.57
C ASP A 577 -1.42 -17.71 42.07
N TYR A 578 -2.45 -17.27 41.33
CA TYR A 578 -3.31 -16.10 41.59
C TYR A 578 -2.60 -14.75 41.42
N THR A 579 -1.38 -14.77 40.88
CA THR A 579 -0.54 -13.58 40.86
C THR A 579 -0.22 -13.16 39.44
N ILE A 580 0.05 -11.86 39.31
CA ILE A 580 0.61 -11.29 38.10
C ILE A 580 1.99 -10.75 38.46
N ARG A 581 2.98 -11.00 37.62
CA ARG A 581 4.35 -10.51 37.83
C ARG A 581 4.76 -9.63 36.66
N LYS A 582 5.40 -8.50 36.96
CA LYS A 582 6.10 -7.68 35.98
C LYS A 582 7.57 -8.06 36.01
N ILE A 583 8.13 -8.34 34.84
CA ILE A 583 9.49 -8.81 34.63
C ILE A 583 10.17 -7.81 33.67
N SER A 584 11.34 -7.32 34.04
CA SER A 584 12.14 -6.44 33.19
C SER A 584 12.58 -7.15 31.89
N GLN A 585 13.00 -6.38 30.89
CA GLN A 585 13.55 -6.90 29.64
C GLN A 585 14.73 -7.87 29.83
N SER A 586 15.43 -7.78 30.99
CA SER A 586 16.56 -8.62 31.38
C SER A 586 16.16 -9.89 32.17
N GLY A 587 14.86 -10.14 32.37
CA GLY A 587 14.37 -11.33 33.07
C GLY A 587 14.32 -11.22 34.60
N ILE A 588 14.41 -10.00 35.15
CA ILE A 588 14.35 -9.75 36.60
C ILE A 588 12.94 -9.29 36.99
N GLU A 589 12.37 -9.88 38.04
CA GLU A 589 11.08 -9.44 38.60
C GLU A 589 11.17 -8.00 39.15
N ILE A 590 10.25 -7.15 38.69
CA ILE A 590 10.08 -5.76 39.12
C ILE A 590 9.06 -5.71 40.26
N TRP A 591 7.88 -6.30 40.06
CA TRP A 591 6.84 -6.37 41.08
C TRP A 591 5.94 -7.59 40.90
N LYS A 592 5.18 -7.88 41.95
CA LYS A 592 4.16 -8.94 42.02
C LYS A 592 2.84 -8.37 42.53
N PHE A 593 1.78 -8.57 41.77
CA PHE A 593 0.41 -8.20 42.12
C PHE A 593 -0.36 -9.41 42.68
N THR A 594 -1.05 -9.23 43.81
CA THR A 594 -1.75 -10.30 44.55
C THR A 594 -3.23 -9.98 44.81
N GLY A 595 -3.87 -9.21 43.92
CA GLY A 595 -5.27 -8.78 44.10
C GLY A 595 -6.33 -9.79 43.66
N HIS A 596 -6.00 -10.73 42.77
CA HIS A 596 -6.91 -11.79 42.32
C HIS A 596 -7.10 -12.88 43.38
N THR A 597 -8.30 -13.44 43.45
CA THR A 597 -8.64 -14.48 44.44
C THR A 597 -8.69 -15.89 43.84
N SER A 598 -8.34 -16.04 42.56
CA SER A 598 -8.25 -17.31 41.84
C SER A 598 -7.33 -17.16 40.61
N TYR A 599 -7.24 -18.19 39.76
CA TYR A 599 -6.35 -18.26 38.59
C TYR A 599 -6.48 -17.03 37.69
N VAL A 600 -5.36 -16.51 37.20
CA VAL A 600 -5.34 -15.39 36.25
C VAL A 600 -5.02 -15.93 34.87
N PHE A 601 -5.95 -15.80 33.93
CA PHE A 601 -5.85 -16.46 32.61
C PHE A 601 -5.24 -15.58 31.54
N SER A 602 -5.50 -14.27 31.57
CA SER A 602 -5.14 -13.38 30.47
C SER A 602 -4.73 -12.01 30.98
N VAL A 603 -3.77 -11.42 30.28
CA VAL A 603 -3.25 -10.08 30.52
C VAL A 603 -3.01 -9.35 29.19
N CYS A 604 -3.26 -8.04 29.16
CA CYS A 604 -2.94 -7.16 28.03
C CYS A 604 -2.61 -5.75 28.53
N THR A 605 -1.91 -4.94 27.72
CA THR A 605 -1.51 -3.57 28.10
C THR A 605 -2.06 -2.53 27.12
N ASP A 606 -2.40 -1.34 27.61
CA ASP A 606 -2.68 -0.17 26.77
C ASP A 606 -1.41 0.62 26.39
N LEU A 607 -1.58 1.71 25.63
CA LEU A 607 -0.49 2.59 25.20
C LEU A 607 0.18 3.34 26.36
N ASP A 608 -0.53 3.50 27.49
CA ASP A 608 -0.02 4.10 28.72
C ASP A 608 0.68 3.07 29.62
N ASN A 609 0.82 1.82 29.15
CA ASN A 609 1.38 0.68 29.87
C ASN A 609 0.61 0.31 31.16
N ASN A 610 -0.67 0.67 31.26
CA ASN A 610 -1.54 0.06 32.25
C ASN A 610 -1.85 -1.38 31.82
N LEU A 611 -1.93 -2.25 32.81
CA LEU A 611 -2.20 -3.66 32.63
C LEU A 611 -3.68 -3.97 32.90
N TYR A 612 -4.27 -4.77 32.05
CA TYR A 612 -5.60 -5.34 32.25
C TYR A 612 -5.50 -6.84 32.43
N SER A 613 -6.30 -7.40 33.32
CA SER A 613 -6.28 -8.84 33.61
C SER A 613 -7.67 -9.45 33.70
N GLY A 614 -7.81 -10.69 33.22
CA GLY A 614 -9.00 -11.53 33.34
C GLY A 614 -8.72 -12.78 34.16
N SER A 615 -9.63 -13.12 35.07
CA SER A 615 -9.41 -14.20 36.06
C SER A 615 -10.61 -15.14 36.23
N TYR A 616 -10.33 -16.33 36.75
CA TYR A 616 -11.30 -17.28 37.26
C TYR A 616 -12.17 -16.71 38.39
N ASP A 617 -11.75 -15.63 39.07
CA ASP A 617 -12.54 -14.94 40.09
C ASP A 617 -13.72 -14.11 39.54
N ASN A 618 -13.99 -14.22 38.23
CA ASN A 618 -15.03 -13.51 37.46
C ASN A 618 -14.77 -12.01 37.28
N THR A 619 -13.54 -11.54 37.52
CA THR A 619 -13.23 -10.11 37.50
C THR A 619 -12.33 -9.73 36.34
N VAL A 620 -12.52 -8.50 35.87
CA VAL A 620 -11.55 -7.79 35.03
C VAL A 620 -10.95 -6.68 35.89
N ARG A 621 -9.63 -6.51 35.89
CA ARG A 621 -8.97 -5.45 36.67
C ARG A 621 -8.07 -4.61 35.77
N LYS A 622 -7.98 -3.33 36.07
CA LYS A 622 -6.95 -2.42 35.55
C LYS A 622 -5.93 -2.14 36.65
N ILE A 623 -4.66 -2.29 36.32
CA ILE A 623 -3.52 -2.17 37.23
C ILE A 623 -2.54 -1.18 36.58
N SER A 624 -2.04 -0.21 37.34
CA SER A 624 -1.08 0.77 36.84
C SER A 624 0.27 0.13 36.52
N GLN A 625 1.11 0.84 35.75
CA GLN A 625 2.49 0.41 35.45
C GLN A 625 3.32 0.11 36.73
N SER A 626 2.97 0.73 37.85
CA SER A 626 3.60 0.57 39.18
C SER A 626 3.01 -0.59 40.01
N GLY A 627 2.03 -1.32 39.48
CA GLY A 627 1.43 -2.48 40.15
C GLY A 627 0.28 -2.14 41.11
N ILE A 628 -0.32 -0.95 40.99
CA ILE A 628 -1.44 -0.51 41.84
C ILE A 628 -2.76 -0.77 41.11
N GLU A 629 -3.74 -1.38 41.78
CA GLU A 629 -5.09 -1.55 41.21
C GLU A 629 -5.77 -0.19 41.03
N ILE A 630 -6.17 0.12 39.79
CA ILE A 630 -6.91 1.33 39.43
C ILE A 630 -8.41 1.08 39.57
N TRP A 631 -8.90 -0.01 38.98
CA TRP A 631 -10.30 -0.40 39.12
C TRP A 631 -10.50 -1.92 38.97
N LYS A 632 -11.65 -2.38 39.45
CA LYS A 632 -12.12 -3.76 39.37
C LYS A 632 -13.55 -3.81 38.84
N PHE A 633 -13.75 -4.55 37.77
CA PHE A 633 -15.04 -4.80 37.16
C PHE A 633 -15.58 -6.18 37.55
N THR A 634 -16.83 -6.23 38.02
CA THR A 634 -17.49 -7.44 38.57
C THR A 634 -18.76 -7.82 37.83
N GLY A 635 -18.86 -7.49 36.53
CA GLY A 635 -20.06 -7.77 35.74
C GLY A 635 -20.19 -9.21 35.24
N HIS A 636 -19.09 -9.95 35.07
CA HIS A 636 -19.14 -11.34 34.61
C HIS A 636 -19.67 -12.29 35.68
N THR A 637 -20.42 -13.30 35.27
CA THR A 637 -21.03 -14.29 36.20
C THR A 637 -20.27 -15.60 36.26
N SER A 638 -19.21 -15.75 35.46
CA SER A 638 -18.30 -16.89 35.43
C SER A 638 -16.90 -16.42 35.00
N SER A 639 -15.94 -17.34 34.91
CA SER A 639 -14.53 -17.05 34.69
C SER A 639 -14.28 -16.20 33.44
N VAL A 640 -13.31 -15.28 33.50
CA VAL A 640 -12.89 -14.45 32.36
C VAL A 640 -11.63 -15.06 31.76
N TYR A 641 -11.72 -15.61 30.55
CA TYR A 641 -10.59 -16.33 29.92
C TYR A 641 -9.66 -15.42 29.12
N SER A 642 -10.18 -14.34 28.55
CA SER A 642 -9.40 -13.48 27.64
C SER A 642 -9.79 -12.02 27.82
N VAL A 643 -8.79 -11.14 27.79
CA VAL A 643 -8.95 -9.68 27.74
C VAL A 643 -8.10 -9.11 26.61
N CYS A 644 -8.60 -8.07 25.95
CA CYS A 644 -7.83 -7.23 25.01
C CYS A 644 -8.27 -5.77 25.16
N VAL A 645 -7.49 -4.82 24.65
CA VAL A 645 -7.76 -3.39 24.80
C VAL A 645 -7.64 -2.69 23.44
N ASP A 646 -8.54 -1.74 23.15
CA ASP A 646 -8.48 -0.89 21.94
C ASP A 646 -7.66 0.39 22.15
N LEU A 647 -7.50 1.17 21.08
CA LEU A 647 -6.72 2.42 21.08
C LEU A 647 -7.29 3.50 22.02
N ASP A 648 -8.59 3.44 22.34
CA ASP A 648 -9.26 4.33 23.28
C ASP A 648 -9.17 3.82 24.74
N SER A 649 -8.37 2.79 24.99
CA SER A 649 -8.24 2.11 26.29
C SER A 649 -9.54 1.48 26.79
N ASN A 650 -10.46 1.12 25.90
CA ASN A 650 -11.60 0.27 26.26
C ASN A 650 -11.18 -1.20 26.21
N VAL A 651 -11.63 -1.96 27.20
CA VAL A 651 -11.30 -3.36 27.37
C VAL A 651 -12.43 -4.23 26.86
N TYR A 652 -12.10 -5.25 26.08
CA TYR A 652 -13.02 -6.33 25.73
C TYR A 652 -12.69 -7.55 26.56
N SER A 653 -13.71 -8.20 27.12
CA SER A 653 -13.54 -9.40 27.94
C SER A 653 -14.44 -10.54 27.46
N GLY A 654 -13.84 -11.72 27.27
CA GLY A 654 -14.52 -12.96 26.92
C GLY A 654 -14.58 -13.91 28.10
N SER A 655 -15.78 -14.44 28.38
CA SER A 655 -16.04 -15.23 29.58
C SER A 655 -16.70 -16.59 29.31
N ASP A 656 -16.51 -17.47 30.28
CA ASP A 656 -17.24 -18.72 30.48
C ASP A 656 -18.76 -18.53 30.60
N ASP A 657 -19.21 -17.32 31.00
CA ASP A 657 -20.63 -16.97 31.06
C ASP A 657 -21.30 -16.75 29.70
N LYS A 658 -20.56 -17.03 28.61
CA LYS A 658 -20.97 -16.91 27.19
C LYS A 658 -21.14 -15.48 26.71
N SER A 659 -20.76 -14.48 27.50
CA SER A 659 -20.84 -13.08 27.10
C SER A 659 -19.51 -12.48 26.71
N ILE A 660 -19.58 -11.49 25.82
CA ILE A 660 -18.52 -10.52 25.57
C ILE A 660 -18.97 -9.20 26.19
N ARG A 661 -18.07 -8.50 26.86
CA ARG A 661 -18.34 -7.15 27.36
C ARG A 661 -17.29 -6.18 26.83
N LYS A 662 -17.72 -4.98 26.46
CA LYS A 662 -16.86 -3.83 26.26
C LYS A 662 -16.95 -2.95 27.51
N ILE A 663 -15.82 -2.67 28.14
CA ILE A 663 -15.68 -1.92 29.39
C ILE A 663 -14.85 -0.69 29.05
N SER A 664 -15.29 0.49 29.44
CA SER A 664 -14.56 1.74 29.20
C SER A 664 -13.28 1.81 30.01
N SER A 665 -12.41 2.76 29.66
CA SER A 665 -11.15 3.02 30.36
C SER A 665 -11.30 3.32 31.86
N ASN A 666 -12.49 3.77 32.29
CA ASN A 666 -12.84 4.04 33.69
C ASN A 666 -13.51 2.87 34.43
N GLY A 667 -13.67 1.70 33.78
CA GLY A 667 -14.24 0.51 34.39
C GLY A 667 -15.77 0.39 34.31
N THR A 668 -16.44 1.23 33.50
CA THR A 668 -17.90 1.13 33.28
C THR A 668 -18.23 0.27 32.06
N GLU A 669 -19.29 -0.53 32.14
CA GLU A 669 -19.74 -1.34 30.99
C GLU A 669 -20.36 -0.46 29.90
N ILE A 670 -19.82 -0.54 28.68
CA ILE A 670 -20.35 0.12 27.49
C ILE A 670 -21.44 -0.73 26.86
N TRP A 671 -21.15 -2.00 26.57
CA TRP A 671 -22.12 -2.94 26.04
C TRP A 671 -21.79 -4.39 26.39
N LYS A 672 -22.81 -5.25 26.25
CA LYS A 672 -22.73 -6.71 26.43
C LYS A 672 -23.35 -7.45 25.26
N TYR A 673 -22.61 -8.39 24.68
CA TYR A 673 -23.10 -9.28 23.62
C TYR A 673 -23.40 -10.67 24.18
N ASN A 674 -24.63 -11.18 23.96
CA ASN A 674 -25.17 -12.40 24.60
C ASN A 674 -25.66 -13.46 23.60
N GLU A 675 -25.46 -13.28 22.30
CA GLU A 675 -25.99 -14.23 21.31
C GLU A 675 -25.13 -15.50 21.18
N ASN A 676 -23.96 -15.54 21.83
CA ASN A 676 -23.10 -16.72 21.81
C ASN A 676 -23.75 -17.88 22.58
N THR A 677 -23.66 -19.08 22.00
CA THR A 677 -24.28 -20.29 22.57
C THR A 677 -23.35 -21.02 23.55
N SER A 678 -22.06 -20.67 23.57
CA SER A 678 -20.99 -21.39 24.23
C SER A 678 -19.94 -20.47 24.85
N ASN A 679 -19.01 -21.06 25.60
CA ASN A 679 -17.92 -20.38 26.32
C ASN A 679 -16.99 -19.67 25.35
N ILE A 680 -16.54 -18.46 25.71
CA ILE A 680 -15.59 -17.67 24.91
C ILE A 680 -14.19 -17.84 25.49
N PHE A 681 -13.26 -18.33 24.68
CA PHE A 681 -11.89 -18.57 25.12
C PHE A 681 -10.93 -17.44 24.71
N THR A 682 -11.25 -16.69 23.66
CA THR A 682 -10.35 -15.66 23.13
C THR A 682 -11.13 -14.45 22.63
N VAL A 683 -10.55 -13.27 22.87
CA VAL A 683 -10.98 -11.98 22.30
C VAL A 683 -9.75 -11.23 21.81
N ASN A 684 -9.88 -10.53 20.69
CA ASN A 684 -8.85 -9.61 20.19
C ASN A 684 -9.51 -8.51 19.34
N THR A 685 -8.90 -7.34 19.20
CA THR A 685 -9.50 -6.17 18.53
C THR A 685 -8.65 -5.67 17.38
N ASP A 686 -9.28 -5.13 16.34
CA ASP A 686 -8.60 -4.35 15.29
C ASP A 686 -8.51 -2.86 15.65
N SER A 687 -7.82 -2.08 14.82
CA SER A 687 -7.66 -0.62 14.97
C SER A 687 -8.96 0.16 14.78
N GLU A 688 -10.00 -0.45 14.20
CA GLU A 688 -11.34 0.14 14.06
C GLU A 688 -12.20 -0.09 15.32
N GLY A 689 -11.70 -0.84 16.30
CA GLY A 689 -12.41 -1.20 17.52
C GLY A 689 -13.43 -2.32 17.34
N SER A 690 -13.37 -3.07 16.24
CA SER A 690 -14.14 -4.32 16.10
C SER A 690 -13.44 -5.45 16.84
N VAL A 691 -14.21 -6.29 17.51
CA VAL A 691 -13.71 -7.42 18.31
C VAL A 691 -13.94 -8.75 17.60
N TYR A 692 -12.89 -9.56 17.57
CA TYR A 692 -12.86 -10.92 17.05
C TYR A 692 -12.89 -11.90 18.20
N ILE A 693 -13.74 -12.92 18.09
CA ILE A 693 -13.98 -13.87 19.17
C ILE A 693 -13.92 -15.31 18.69
N GLY A 694 -13.51 -16.19 19.59
CA GLY A 694 -13.49 -17.63 19.37
C GLY A 694 -13.72 -18.38 20.69
N GLY A 695 -14.26 -19.59 20.60
CA GLY A 695 -14.57 -20.36 21.79
C GLY A 695 -14.92 -21.82 21.54
N ARG A 696 -15.68 -22.37 22.48
CA ARG A 696 -16.02 -23.80 22.53
C ARG A 696 -16.97 -24.25 21.42
N ASP A 697 -17.70 -23.32 20.81
CA ASP A 697 -18.57 -23.60 19.67
C ASP A 697 -17.82 -23.74 18.33
N LYS A 698 -16.48 -23.56 18.33
CA LYS A 698 -15.59 -23.79 17.17
C LYS A 698 -15.70 -22.72 16.08
N ILE A 699 -16.44 -21.65 16.34
CA ILE A 699 -16.76 -20.61 15.37
C ILE A 699 -15.95 -19.36 15.70
N ILE A 700 -15.40 -18.72 14.67
CA ILE A 700 -14.78 -17.40 14.80
C ILE A 700 -15.83 -16.36 14.38
N ARG A 701 -15.96 -15.26 15.11
CA ARG A 701 -16.89 -14.17 14.77
C ARG A 701 -16.19 -12.83 14.85
N LYS A 702 -16.57 -11.90 13.96
CA LYS A 702 -16.26 -10.48 14.09
C LYS A 702 -17.50 -9.75 14.57
N ILE A 703 -17.35 -8.91 15.59
CA ILE A 703 -18.40 -8.06 16.17
C ILE A 703 -17.92 -6.62 16.05
N SER A 704 -18.78 -5.72 15.60
CA SER A 704 -18.47 -4.30 15.47
C SER A 704 -18.22 -3.62 16.82
N SER A 705 -17.62 -2.43 16.78
CA SER A 705 -17.37 -1.59 17.96
C SER A 705 -18.64 -1.21 18.75
N ILE A 706 -19.81 -1.31 18.12
CA ILE A 706 -21.13 -1.06 18.72
C ILE A 706 -21.87 -2.34 19.14
N GLY A 707 -21.23 -3.51 19.04
CA GLY A 707 -21.78 -4.78 19.54
C GLY A 707 -22.71 -5.51 18.56
N THR A 708 -22.61 -5.25 17.26
CA THR A 708 -23.35 -5.99 16.23
C THR A 708 -22.47 -7.04 15.54
N LYS A 709 -22.97 -8.27 15.35
CA LYS A 709 -22.23 -9.31 14.61
C LYS A 709 -22.08 -8.90 13.15
N ILE A 710 -20.85 -8.93 12.64
CA ILE A 710 -20.51 -8.65 11.23
C ILE A 710 -20.52 -9.96 10.44
N TRP A 711 -19.63 -10.89 10.78
CA TRP A 711 -19.53 -12.19 10.10
C TRP A 711 -19.18 -13.32 11.07
N GLU A 712 -19.34 -14.57 10.60
CA GLU A 712 -18.89 -15.78 11.29
C GLU A 712 -18.19 -16.75 10.35
N PHE A 713 -17.16 -17.43 10.83
CA PHE A 713 -16.39 -18.44 10.10
C PHE A 713 -16.49 -19.81 10.77
N LYS A 714 -16.77 -20.84 9.97
CA LYS A 714 -16.95 -22.25 10.39
C LYS A 714 -15.94 -23.16 9.69
N GLY A 715 -14.68 -23.09 10.09
CA GLY A 715 -13.62 -23.98 9.56
C GLY A 715 -13.02 -24.93 10.59
N HIS A 716 -12.88 -24.51 11.84
CA HIS A 716 -12.28 -25.35 12.88
C HIS A 716 -13.15 -26.54 13.28
N THR A 717 -12.49 -27.68 13.53
CA THR A 717 -13.17 -28.93 13.90
C THR A 717 -13.22 -29.16 15.41
N ASP A 718 -12.51 -28.34 16.19
CA ASP A 718 -12.52 -28.31 17.66
C ASP A 718 -12.45 -26.87 18.21
N TYR A 719 -12.34 -26.70 19.52
CA TYR A 719 -12.43 -25.41 20.22
C TYR A 719 -11.40 -24.40 19.71
N VAL A 720 -11.86 -23.20 19.35
CA VAL A 720 -10.98 -22.08 19.02
C VAL A 720 -10.43 -21.51 20.30
N ARG A 721 -9.10 -21.53 20.46
CA ARG A 721 -8.41 -21.15 21.70
C ARG A 721 -7.80 -19.77 21.63
N CYS A 722 -7.45 -19.29 20.45
CA CYS A 722 -6.83 -17.99 20.27
C CYS A 722 -7.16 -17.37 18.92
N VAL A 723 -7.24 -16.04 18.89
CA VAL A 723 -7.31 -15.24 17.67
C VAL A 723 -6.33 -14.06 17.74
N SER A 724 -5.71 -13.73 16.62
CA SER A 724 -4.82 -12.58 16.45
C SER A 724 -5.11 -11.89 15.13
N ILE A 725 -4.85 -10.59 15.05
CA ILE A 725 -5.14 -9.76 13.88
C ILE A 725 -3.87 -8.99 13.51
N ASP A 726 -3.57 -8.94 12.21
CA ASP A 726 -2.47 -8.09 11.70
C ASP A 726 -2.96 -6.69 11.29
N SER A 727 -2.03 -5.81 10.93
CA SER A 727 -2.36 -4.44 10.48
C SER A 727 -3.19 -4.38 9.21
N ASN A 728 -3.32 -5.48 8.47
CA ASN A 728 -4.11 -5.60 7.25
C ASN A 728 -5.48 -6.25 7.52
N SER A 729 -5.87 -6.38 8.79
CA SER A 729 -7.13 -7.01 9.23
C SER A 729 -7.26 -8.50 8.84
N ASN A 730 -6.15 -9.19 8.54
CA ASN A 730 -6.17 -10.65 8.44
C ASN A 730 -6.29 -11.25 9.83
N VAL A 731 -7.05 -12.34 9.93
CA VAL A 731 -7.31 -13.02 11.19
C VAL A 731 -6.55 -14.33 11.23
N TYR A 732 -5.77 -14.53 12.28
CA TYR A 732 -5.06 -15.77 12.56
C TYR A 732 -5.72 -16.45 13.74
N SER A 733 -5.96 -17.74 13.64
CA SER A 733 -6.67 -18.50 14.66
C SER A 733 -5.99 -19.82 14.95
N GLY A 734 -6.00 -20.20 16.23
CA GLY A 734 -5.47 -21.48 16.71
C GLY A 734 -6.53 -22.24 17.48
N SER A 735 -6.54 -23.57 17.30
CA SER A 735 -7.60 -24.44 17.80
C SER A 735 -7.06 -25.73 18.42
N ASN A 736 -7.90 -26.36 19.24
CA ASN A 736 -7.68 -27.69 19.77
C ASN A 736 -7.60 -28.78 18.67
N ASP A 737 -8.02 -28.47 17.44
CA ASP A 737 -7.87 -29.36 16.28
C ASP A 737 -6.44 -29.43 15.73
N THR A 738 -5.48 -28.82 16.44
CA THR A 738 -4.04 -28.77 16.14
C THR A 738 -3.65 -27.90 14.95
N THR A 739 -4.59 -27.07 14.45
CA THR A 739 -4.37 -26.24 13.26
C THR A 739 -4.22 -24.76 13.61
N VAL A 740 -3.43 -24.05 12.80
CA VAL A 740 -3.45 -22.59 12.70
C VAL A 740 -4.06 -22.21 11.36
N ARG A 741 -5.08 -21.35 11.34
CA ARG A 741 -5.73 -20.88 10.11
C ARG A 741 -5.53 -19.38 9.94
N LYS A 742 -5.22 -18.96 8.71
CA LYS A 742 -5.29 -17.56 8.28
C LYS A 742 -6.59 -17.32 7.53
N LEU A 743 -7.33 -16.30 7.94
CA LEU A 743 -8.56 -15.86 7.32
C LEU A 743 -8.41 -14.44 6.80
N GLN A 744 -9.03 -14.16 5.67
CA GLN A 744 -9.09 -12.85 5.07
C GLN A 744 -10.55 -12.51 4.76
N GLN A 745 -10.97 -11.28 5.06
CA GLN A 745 -12.32 -10.84 4.73
C GLN A 745 -12.45 -10.75 3.22
N ASN A 746 -13.40 -11.50 2.65
CA ASN A 746 -13.64 -11.50 1.22
C ASN A 746 -14.38 -10.21 0.89
N LEU A 747 -13.65 -9.19 0.44
CA LEU A 747 -14.23 -7.85 0.23
C LEU A 747 -15.22 -7.77 -0.97
N GLY A 748 -15.66 -8.90 -1.51
CA GLY A 748 -16.52 -8.96 -2.69
C GLY A 748 -15.79 -8.41 -3.92
N ILE A 749 -15.47 -9.28 -4.87
CA ILE A 749 -14.81 -8.85 -6.10
C ILE A 749 -15.81 -8.07 -6.95
N LEU A 750 -15.76 -6.73 -6.91
CA LEU A 750 -16.48 -5.90 -7.87
C LEU A 750 -15.57 -5.67 -9.09
N PHE A 751 -15.86 -6.36 -10.18
CA PHE A 751 -15.26 -6.07 -11.47
C PHE A 751 -15.97 -4.86 -12.08
N THR A 752 -15.32 -3.72 -12.14
CA THR A 752 -15.79 -2.61 -12.98
C THR A 752 -15.04 -2.64 -14.30
N LYS A 753 -15.80 -2.47 -15.38
CA LYS A 753 -15.30 -2.34 -16.74
C LYS A 753 -15.18 -0.85 -17.04
N ASP A 754 -13.98 -0.37 -17.32
CA ASP A 754 -13.81 1.03 -17.74
C ASP A 754 -14.23 1.23 -19.21
N ASN A 755 -14.15 2.47 -19.69
CA ASN A 755 -14.48 2.83 -21.07
C ASN A 755 -13.52 2.20 -22.12
N GLN A 756 -12.46 1.51 -21.68
CA GLN A 756 -11.50 0.79 -22.52
C GLN A 756 -11.62 -0.74 -22.40
N SER A 757 -12.63 -1.23 -21.68
CA SER A 757 -12.91 -2.66 -21.47
C SER A 757 -11.93 -3.43 -20.57
N GLU A 758 -11.13 -2.74 -19.77
CA GLU A 758 -10.26 -3.38 -18.78
C GLU A 758 -11.02 -3.70 -17.49
N ILE A 759 -10.68 -4.84 -16.89
CA ILE A 759 -11.26 -5.33 -15.64
C ILE A 759 -10.38 -4.85 -14.50
N HIS A 760 -10.88 -3.89 -13.72
CA HIS A 760 -10.17 -3.36 -12.55
C HIS A 760 -10.63 -4.04 -11.26
N LYS A 761 -9.67 -4.49 -10.44
CA LYS A 761 -9.93 -5.01 -9.07
C LYS A 761 -10.05 -3.81 -8.13
N ILE A 762 -11.22 -3.59 -7.57
CA ILE A 762 -11.44 -2.57 -6.54
C ILE A 762 -11.28 -3.23 -5.17
N THR A 763 -10.42 -2.69 -4.32
CA THR A 763 -10.29 -3.11 -2.92
C THR A 763 -10.32 -1.85 -2.07
N LYS A 764 -11.16 -1.83 -1.02
CA LYS A 764 -11.21 -0.71 -0.08
C LYS A 764 -10.07 -0.86 0.92
N LEU A 765 -9.05 -0.02 0.81
CA LEU A 765 -8.01 0.19 1.82
C LEU A 765 -7.31 1.52 1.53
N ASP A 766 -7.25 2.42 2.51
CA ASP A 766 -6.60 3.74 2.46
C ASP A 766 -5.06 3.64 2.53
N THR A 767 -4.46 2.65 1.87
CA THR A 767 -3.01 2.49 1.85
C THR A 767 -2.60 1.90 0.52
N ILE A 768 -1.68 2.57 -0.18
CA ILE A 768 -1.07 2.09 -1.42
C ILE A 768 -0.28 0.82 -1.08
N VAL A 769 -0.92 -0.34 -1.20
CA VAL A 769 -0.23 -1.63 -1.14
C VAL A 769 0.11 -2.02 -2.58
N LYS A 770 1.40 -2.03 -2.89
CA LYS A 770 1.92 -2.78 -4.05
C LYS A 770 1.74 -4.27 -3.75
N GLU A 771 0.58 -4.82 -4.05
CA GLU A 771 0.32 -6.25 -3.87
C GLU A 771 0.81 -7.00 -5.12
N VAL A 772 1.97 -7.66 -5.01
CA VAL A 772 2.36 -8.70 -5.96
C VAL A 772 1.48 -9.90 -5.63
N LEU A 773 0.48 -10.18 -6.48
CA LEU A 773 -0.36 -11.36 -6.27
C LEU A 773 0.53 -12.60 -6.41
N PRO A 774 0.68 -13.44 -5.36
CA PRO A 774 1.70 -14.48 -5.33
C PRO A 774 1.40 -15.68 -6.27
N PHE A 775 0.24 -15.69 -6.93
CA PHE A 775 -0.22 -16.85 -7.71
C PHE A 775 -0.84 -16.45 -9.06
N PRO A 776 -0.67 -17.28 -10.11
CA PRO A 776 -1.29 -17.05 -11.41
C PRO A 776 -2.83 -16.95 -11.32
N ILE A 777 -3.42 -16.00 -12.04
CA ILE A 777 -4.88 -15.79 -12.08
C ILE A 777 -5.47 -16.48 -13.31
N GLU A 778 -6.47 -17.33 -13.16
CA GLU A 778 -7.17 -17.90 -14.31
C GLU A 778 -7.89 -16.79 -15.11
N LEU A 779 -7.48 -16.58 -16.37
CA LEU A 779 -8.12 -15.64 -17.30
C LEU A 779 -9.35 -16.27 -17.94
N TRP A 780 -9.23 -17.53 -18.36
CA TRP A 780 -10.33 -18.31 -18.90
C TRP A 780 -10.03 -19.81 -18.86
N ASN A 781 -11.10 -20.59 -18.92
CA ASN A 781 -11.08 -22.04 -18.97
C ASN A 781 -12.13 -22.51 -19.97
N ILE A 782 -11.68 -23.21 -21.01
CA ILE A 782 -12.54 -23.66 -22.10
C ILE A 782 -12.50 -25.16 -22.26
N LYS A 783 -13.68 -25.75 -22.49
CA LYS A 783 -13.87 -27.18 -22.71
C LYS A 783 -14.31 -27.45 -24.15
N ILE A 784 -13.45 -27.08 -25.09
CA ILE A 784 -13.69 -27.28 -26.53
C ILE A 784 -13.23 -28.66 -27.02
N ASN A 785 -12.21 -29.24 -26.39
CA ASN A 785 -11.75 -30.59 -26.67
C ASN A 785 -12.73 -31.61 -26.08
N THR A 786 -13.00 -32.68 -26.82
CA THR A 786 -13.91 -33.74 -26.34
C THR A 786 -13.18 -34.83 -25.55
N ASN A 787 -11.87 -34.68 -25.37
CA ASN A 787 -10.99 -35.60 -24.67
C ASN A 787 -9.70 -34.88 -24.22
N GLU A 788 -8.77 -35.57 -23.56
CA GLU A 788 -7.57 -35.00 -22.95
C GLU A 788 -6.74 -34.20 -23.97
N VAL A 789 -6.19 -33.07 -23.51
CA VAL A 789 -5.23 -32.28 -24.29
C VAL A 789 -3.82 -32.77 -23.94
N TYR A 790 -3.02 -33.14 -24.94
CA TYR A 790 -1.67 -33.68 -24.73
C TYR A 790 -0.55 -32.72 -25.08
N SER A 791 -0.82 -31.73 -25.93
CA SER A 791 0.17 -30.74 -26.33
C SER A 791 -0.52 -29.42 -26.63
N VAL A 792 0.15 -28.34 -26.24
CA VAL A 792 -0.19 -26.97 -26.60
C VAL A 792 1.07 -26.30 -27.19
N CYS A 793 0.89 -25.40 -28.14
CA CYS A 793 1.93 -24.48 -28.60
C CYS A 793 1.32 -23.13 -28.98
N ILE A 794 2.12 -22.07 -28.92
CA ILE A 794 1.64 -20.68 -29.12
C ILE A 794 2.44 -20.04 -30.27
N ASP A 795 1.76 -19.27 -31.13
CA ASP A 795 2.42 -18.46 -32.16
C ASP A 795 2.78 -17.06 -31.69
N PHE A 796 3.53 -16.32 -32.50
CA PHE A 796 3.97 -14.95 -32.18
C PHE A 796 2.81 -13.93 -32.06
N GLU A 797 1.58 -14.29 -32.46
CA GLU A 797 0.38 -13.45 -32.29
C GLU A 797 -0.47 -13.90 -31.09
N ASP A 798 0.07 -14.77 -30.23
CA ASP A 798 -0.56 -15.39 -29.07
C ASP A 798 -1.79 -16.27 -29.40
N TYR A 799 -1.89 -16.81 -30.62
CA TYR A 799 -2.86 -17.87 -30.90
C TYR A 799 -2.36 -19.20 -30.37
N ILE A 800 -3.28 -19.94 -29.76
CA ILE A 800 -2.98 -21.20 -29.09
C ILE A 800 -3.42 -22.35 -30.00
N TYR A 801 -2.54 -23.33 -30.17
CA TYR A 801 -2.81 -24.55 -30.90
C TYR A 801 -2.80 -25.73 -29.93
N SER A 802 -3.83 -26.58 -30.00
CA SER A 802 -3.94 -27.76 -29.12
C SER A 802 -4.02 -29.05 -29.93
N GLY A 803 -3.30 -30.07 -29.46
CA GLY A 803 -3.40 -31.46 -29.92
C GLY A 803 -4.02 -32.35 -28.85
N SER A 804 -5.02 -33.15 -29.21
CA SER A 804 -5.83 -33.91 -28.26
C SER A 804 -6.01 -35.39 -28.64
N ILE A 805 -6.38 -36.20 -27.65
CA ILE A 805 -6.88 -37.58 -27.82
C ILE A 805 -8.08 -37.64 -28.75
N ASP A 806 -8.86 -36.56 -28.85
CA ASP A 806 -10.02 -36.48 -29.74
C ASP A 806 -9.65 -36.47 -31.24
N LYS A 807 -8.35 -36.60 -31.55
CA LYS A 807 -7.76 -36.72 -32.91
C LYS A 807 -7.73 -35.41 -33.68
N THR A 808 -7.90 -34.29 -32.98
CA THR A 808 -8.11 -32.99 -33.61
C THR A 808 -7.02 -32.01 -33.22
N VAL A 809 -6.64 -31.18 -34.18
CA VAL A 809 -5.84 -29.97 -33.95
C VAL A 809 -6.81 -28.80 -33.93
N ARG A 810 -6.70 -27.92 -32.94
CA ARG A 810 -7.57 -26.74 -32.84
C ARG A 810 -6.73 -25.49 -32.70
N LYS A 811 -7.15 -24.42 -33.39
CA LYS A 811 -6.66 -23.07 -33.17
C LYS A 811 -7.63 -22.31 -32.28
N ILE A 812 -7.11 -21.66 -31.25
CA ILE A 812 -7.84 -20.99 -30.20
C ILE A 812 -7.34 -19.54 -30.14
N SER A 813 -8.26 -18.58 -30.03
CA SER A 813 -7.93 -17.17 -29.85
C SER A 813 -7.32 -16.92 -28.47
N LYS A 814 -6.60 -15.81 -28.32
CA LYS A 814 -6.05 -15.38 -27.03
C LYS A 814 -7.13 -15.16 -25.94
N GLU A 815 -8.37 -14.93 -26.34
CA GLU A 815 -9.57 -14.82 -25.47
C GLU A 815 -10.28 -16.16 -25.21
N GLY A 816 -9.75 -17.29 -25.69
CA GLY A 816 -10.31 -18.62 -25.45
C GLY A 816 -11.42 -19.02 -26.41
N THR A 817 -11.54 -18.40 -27.60
CA THR A 817 -12.55 -18.82 -28.58
C THR A 817 -11.95 -19.79 -29.59
N GLU A 818 -12.61 -20.92 -29.87
CA GLU A 818 -12.20 -21.80 -30.97
C GLU A 818 -12.38 -21.09 -32.32
N ILE A 819 -11.29 -20.99 -33.08
CA ILE A 819 -11.27 -20.37 -34.41
C ILE A 819 -11.58 -21.41 -35.47
N TRP A 820 -10.83 -22.52 -35.43
CA TRP A 820 -11.06 -23.65 -36.32
C TRP A 820 -10.61 -24.95 -35.68
N LYS A 821 -11.14 -26.03 -36.24
CA LYS A 821 -10.83 -27.41 -35.89
C LYS A 821 -10.46 -28.18 -37.14
N TYR A 822 -9.29 -28.82 -37.11
CA TYR A 822 -8.81 -29.71 -38.16
C TYR A 822 -8.94 -31.18 -37.73
N ILE A 823 -9.45 -32.00 -38.65
CA ILE A 823 -9.70 -33.43 -38.47
C ILE A 823 -9.01 -34.19 -39.60
N GLY A 824 -7.74 -34.57 -39.39
CA GLY A 824 -6.97 -35.33 -40.39
C GLY A 824 -6.23 -36.55 -39.85
N HIS A 825 -6.00 -36.62 -38.53
CA HIS A 825 -5.44 -37.80 -37.89
C HIS A 825 -6.53 -38.82 -37.56
N THR A 826 -6.17 -40.10 -37.64
CA THR A 826 -7.08 -41.22 -37.36
C THR A 826 -6.99 -41.69 -35.91
N ASN A 827 -5.99 -41.21 -35.16
CA ASN A 827 -5.73 -41.56 -33.77
C ASN A 827 -5.27 -40.32 -32.97
N SER A 828 -4.98 -40.50 -31.68
CA SER A 828 -4.61 -39.42 -30.74
C SER A 828 -3.37 -38.66 -31.18
N ILE A 829 -3.41 -37.33 -31.02
CA ILE A 829 -2.30 -36.41 -31.28
C ILE A 829 -1.54 -36.20 -29.97
N TYR A 830 -0.24 -36.49 -29.97
CA TYR A 830 0.60 -36.40 -28.76
C TYR A 830 1.42 -35.12 -28.68
N SER A 831 1.76 -34.50 -29.82
CA SER A 831 2.62 -33.33 -29.86
C SER A 831 2.24 -32.43 -31.02
N VAL A 832 2.26 -31.11 -30.76
CA VAL A 832 2.12 -30.06 -31.76
C VAL A 832 3.26 -29.06 -31.61
N CYS A 833 3.78 -28.55 -32.72
CA CYS A 833 4.73 -27.43 -32.75
C CYS A 833 4.52 -26.60 -34.02
N LEU A 834 5.21 -25.46 -34.12
CA LEU A 834 5.07 -24.52 -35.22
C LEU A 834 6.36 -24.45 -36.05
N ASP A 835 6.23 -24.30 -37.36
CA ASP A 835 7.33 -23.92 -38.25
C ASP A 835 7.49 -22.39 -38.36
N SER A 836 8.51 -21.93 -39.08
CA SER A 836 8.82 -20.49 -39.25
C SER A 836 7.69 -19.67 -39.90
N GLN A 837 6.67 -20.33 -40.47
CA GLN A 837 5.51 -19.71 -41.11
C GLN A 837 4.22 -19.88 -40.29
N ASN A 838 4.31 -20.28 -39.02
CA ASN A 838 3.18 -20.66 -38.16
C ASN A 838 2.31 -21.79 -38.74
N ASN A 839 2.88 -22.68 -39.56
CA ASN A 839 2.20 -23.92 -39.89
C ASN A 839 2.37 -24.90 -38.72
N ILE A 840 1.31 -25.62 -38.43
CA ILE A 840 1.23 -26.57 -37.31
C ILE A 840 1.76 -27.92 -37.79
N ILE A 841 2.76 -28.44 -37.08
CA ILE A 841 3.25 -29.80 -37.22
C ILE A 841 2.65 -30.64 -36.10
N SER A 842 1.91 -31.70 -36.43
CA SER A 842 1.24 -32.56 -35.46
C SER A 842 1.73 -34.01 -35.54
N GLY A 843 2.24 -34.54 -34.43
CA GLY A 843 2.65 -35.94 -34.29
C GLY A 843 1.56 -36.79 -33.67
N SER A 844 1.24 -37.93 -34.30
CA SER A 844 0.10 -38.76 -33.92
C SER A 844 0.44 -40.25 -33.73
N SER A 845 -0.39 -40.90 -32.93
CA SER A 845 -0.41 -42.36 -32.72
C SER A 845 -0.95 -43.18 -33.89
N ASP A 846 -1.33 -42.52 -35.00
CA ASP A 846 -1.66 -43.17 -36.26
C ASP A 846 -0.45 -43.35 -37.20
N ASN A 847 0.75 -43.17 -36.64
CA ASN A 847 2.02 -43.26 -37.36
C ASN A 847 2.22 -42.19 -38.44
N THR A 848 1.57 -41.04 -38.28
CA THR A 848 1.71 -39.93 -39.22
C THR A 848 2.10 -38.62 -38.53
N ILE A 849 2.77 -37.77 -39.30
CA ILE A 849 3.01 -36.37 -38.98
C ILE A 849 2.15 -35.55 -39.94
N GLY A 850 1.22 -34.76 -39.39
CA GLY A 850 0.42 -33.80 -40.14
C GLY A 850 1.12 -32.45 -40.22
N LYS A 851 0.96 -31.76 -41.34
CA LYS A 851 1.33 -30.36 -41.53
C LYS A 851 0.08 -29.59 -41.96
N THR A 852 -0.38 -28.69 -41.11
CA THR A 852 -1.61 -27.91 -41.29
C THR A 852 -1.24 -26.43 -41.31
N SER A 853 -1.79 -25.66 -42.25
CA SER A 853 -1.56 -24.21 -42.30
C SER A 853 -2.24 -23.50 -41.12
N SER A 854 -1.82 -22.26 -40.85
CA SER A 854 -2.45 -21.39 -39.84
C SER A 854 -3.95 -21.12 -40.07
N LEU A 855 -4.46 -21.40 -41.28
CA LEU A 855 -5.86 -21.32 -41.69
C LEU A 855 -6.64 -22.65 -41.53
N GLY A 856 -6.01 -23.70 -40.99
CA GLY A 856 -6.66 -25.00 -40.75
C GLY A 856 -6.73 -25.91 -41.98
N VAL A 857 -5.91 -25.66 -43.01
CA VAL A 857 -5.87 -26.47 -44.24
C VAL A 857 -4.69 -27.44 -44.19
N GLU A 858 -4.92 -28.71 -44.50
CA GLU A 858 -3.83 -29.70 -44.65
C GLU A 858 -2.94 -29.31 -45.84
N ILE A 859 -1.65 -29.13 -45.58
CA ILE A 859 -0.64 -28.82 -46.60
C ILE A 859 0.43 -29.92 -46.72
N GLY A 860 0.46 -30.88 -45.80
CA GLY A 860 1.29 -32.06 -45.90
C GLY A 860 0.90 -33.14 -44.88
N LYS A 861 1.16 -34.40 -45.23
CA LYS A 861 1.00 -35.54 -44.32
C LYS A 861 2.06 -36.59 -44.62
N TYR A 862 2.87 -36.91 -43.62
CA TYR A 862 4.01 -37.83 -43.76
C TYR A 862 3.71 -39.10 -42.96
N THR A 863 3.71 -40.24 -43.63
CA THR A 863 3.53 -41.56 -42.99
C THR A 863 4.90 -42.16 -42.73
N MET A 864 5.20 -42.53 -41.48
CA MET A 864 6.49 -43.14 -41.16
C MET A 864 6.50 -44.62 -41.56
N PRO A 865 7.70 -45.23 -41.72
CA PRO A 865 7.83 -46.67 -41.90
C PRO A 865 7.16 -47.46 -40.76
N SER A 866 6.77 -48.71 -41.01
CA SER A 866 5.98 -49.54 -40.09
C SER A 866 6.61 -49.82 -38.72
N GLU A 867 7.91 -49.53 -38.56
CA GLU A 867 8.65 -49.68 -37.30
C GLU A 867 8.34 -48.56 -36.31
N ASP A 868 7.92 -47.39 -36.80
CA ASP A 868 7.29 -46.36 -35.98
C ASP A 868 5.81 -46.71 -35.85
N ILE A 869 5.34 -46.87 -34.63
CA ILE A 869 3.93 -47.22 -34.37
C ILE A 869 3.18 -45.98 -33.88
N SER A 870 3.87 -45.08 -33.17
CA SER A 870 3.30 -43.89 -32.58
C SER A 870 4.34 -42.78 -32.48
N ILE A 871 4.03 -41.61 -33.05
CA ILE A 871 4.85 -40.41 -32.93
C ILE A 871 4.50 -39.72 -31.61
N LYS A 872 5.46 -39.59 -30.71
CA LYS A 872 5.28 -39.07 -29.35
C LYS A 872 5.60 -37.59 -29.24
N ALA A 873 6.65 -37.14 -29.91
CA ALA A 873 7.03 -35.73 -29.92
C ALA A 873 7.55 -35.32 -31.30
N VAL A 874 7.32 -34.06 -31.67
CA VAL A 874 7.81 -33.43 -32.89
C VAL A 874 8.40 -32.05 -32.58
N CYS A 875 9.47 -31.68 -33.26
CA CYS A 875 10.05 -30.33 -33.24
C CYS A 875 10.59 -29.97 -34.62
N VAL A 876 10.93 -28.70 -34.86
CA VAL A 876 11.45 -28.23 -36.14
C VAL A 876 12.75 -27.47 -35.94
N ASP A 877 13.68 -27.53 -36.90
CA ASP A 877 14.90 -26.71 -36.90
C ASP A 877 14.74 -25.36 -37.60
N SER A 878 15.78 -24.53 -37.53
CA SER A 878 15.85 -23.21 -38.17
C SER A 878 15.62 -23.22 -39.70
N LYS A 879 15.65 -24.40 -40.33
CA LYS A 879 15.43 -24.62 -41.77
C LYS A 879 14.09 -25.29 -42.07
N ASP A 880 13.19 -25.36 -41.09
CA ASP A 880 11.90 -26.03 -41.13
C ASP A 880 11.99 -27.54 -41.42
N ASN A 881 13.11 -28.20 -41.10
CA ASN A 881 13.14 -29.66 -41.09
C ASN A 881 12.47 -30.16 -39.82
N ILE A 882 11.63 -31.18 -39.96
CA ILE A 882 10.86 -31.78 -38.87
C ILE A 882 11.67 -32.93 -38.28
N TYR A 883 11.77 -32.97 -36.96
CA TYR A 883 12.30 -34.09 -36.21
C TYR A 883 11.16 -34.78 -35.46
N SER A 884 11.18 -36.11 -35.45
CA SER A 884 10.18 -36.90 -34.75
C SER A 884 10.82 -37.90 -33.81
N ALA A 885 10.19 -38.07 -32.66
CA ALA A 885 10.48 -39.09 -31.67
C ALA A 885 9.32 -40.07 -31.60
N SER A 886 9.63 -41.36 -31.58
CA SER A 886 8.63 -42.42 -31.67
C SER A 886 8.75 -43.50 -30.60
N THR A 887 7.69 -44.30 -30.48
CA THR A 887 7.73 -45.58 -29.75
C THR A 887 8.57 -46.65 -30.47
N GLY A 888 9.01 -46.38 -31.70
CA GLY A 888 9.98 -47.20 -32.44
C GLY A 888 11.41 -47.06 -31.90
N LYS A 889 11.64 -46.15 -30.94
CA LYS A 889 12.97 -45.83 -30.35
C LYS A 889 13.89 -45.09 -31.32
N ILE A 890 13.31 -44.46 -32.33
CA ILE A 890 14.03 -43.80 -33.42
C ILE A 890 13.77 -42.28 -33.32
N VAL A 891 14.84 -41.49 -33.50
CA VAL A 891 14.72 -40.08 -33.89
C VAL A 891 14.88 -39.99 -35.40
N ARG A 892 13.92 -39.37 -36.09
CA ARG A 892 13.98 -39.19 -37.56
C ARG A 892 14.03 -37.73 -37.92
N LYS A 893 14.81 -37.40 -38.95
CA LYS A 893 14.79 -36.08 -39.61
C LYS A 893 14.06 -36.16 -40.95
N ILE A 894 13.13 -35.24 -41.16
CA ILE A 894 12.33 -35.08 -42.37
C ILE A 894 12.54 -33.66 -42.87
N THR A 895 12.93 -33.49 -44.12
CA THR A 895 13.05 -32.16 -44.74
C THR A 895 11.70 -31.45 -44.81
N LYS A 896 11.71 -30.12 -44.94
CA LYS A 896 10.49 -29.34 -45.19
C LYS A 896 9.67 -29.81 -46.41
N GLU A 897 10.30 -30.48 -47.36
CA GLU A 897 9.65 -31.04 -48.56
C GLU A 897 9.13 -32.48 -48.36
N GLY A 898 9.36 -33.09 -47.19
CA GLY A 898 8.86 -34.42 -46.86
C GLY A 898 9.79 -35.58 -47.16
N SER A 899 11.02 -35.34 -47.61
CA SER A 899 12.02 -36.39 -47.77
C SER A 899 12.73 -36.69 -46.45
N GLY A 900 12.86 -37.96 -46.08
CA GLY A 900 13.62 -38.38 -44.89
C GLY A 900 15.14 -38.24 -45.12
N VAL A 901 15.87 -37.70 -44.16
CA VAL A 901 17.31 -37.43 -44.27
C VAL A 901 18.13 -38.51 -43.57
N TRP A 902 17.85 -38.76 -42.29
CA TRP A 902 18.56 -39.74 -41.48
C TRP A 902 17.69 -40.25 -40.32
N GLU A 903 18.14 -41.38 -39.75
CA GLU A 903 17.53 -42.05 -38.61
C GLU A 903 18.57 -42.30 -37.52
N PHE A 904 18.23 -42.01 -36.27
CA PHE A 904 19.08 -42.28 -35.11
C PHE A 904 18.45 -43.35 -34.23
N THR A 905 19.19 -44.43 -33.99
CA THR A 905 18.74 -45.66 -33.29
C THR A 905 19.46 -45.89 -31.96
N GLY A 906 19.94 -44.83 -31.31
CA GLY A 906 20.73 -44.93 -30.08
C GLY A 906 19.94 -45.17 -28.78
N HIS A 907 18.61 -45.02 -28.78
CA HIS A 907 17.78 -45.24 -27.59
C HIS A 907 17.37 -46.70 -27.41
N THR A 908 17.30 -47.13 -26.14
CA THR A 908 16.90 -48.51 -25.80
C THR A 908 15.41 -48.65 -25.44
N SER A 909 14.72 -47.52 -25.26
CA SER A 909 13.33 -47.41 -24.85
C SER A 909 12.57 -46.39 -25.70
N TYR A 910 11.26 -46.26 -25.48
CA TYR A 910 10.41 -45.31 -26.21
C TYR A 910 10.84 -43.88 -25.94
N ILE A 911 10.94 -43.07 -26.99
CA ILE A 911 11.32 -41.67 -26.87
C ILE A 911 10.04 -40.86 -26.67
N ASN A 912 9.96 -40.14 -25.55
CA ASN A 912 8.74 -39.43 -25.14
C ASN A 912 8.77 -37.95 -25.50
N SER A 913 9.96 -37.34 -25.53
CA SER A 913 10.13 -35.90 -25.75
C SER A 913 11.35 -35.62 -26.60
N ILE A 914 11.25 -34.56 -27.40
CA ILE A 914 12.30 -34.06 -28.28
C ILE A 914 12.26 -32.53 -28.30
N CYS A 915 13.41 -31.89 -28.30
CA CYS A 915 13.54 -30.45 -28.52
C CYS A 915 14.89 -30.14 -29.17
N ILE A 916 15.12 -28.89 -29.55
CA ILE A 916 16.34 -28.46 -30.23
C ILE A 916 16.96 -27.23 -29.55
N ASP A 917 18.28 -27.09 -29.64
CA ASP A 917 18.99 -25.87 -29.22
C ASP A 917 19.17 -24.87 -30.36
N SER A 918 19.76 -23.70 -30.05
CA SER A 918 20.01 -22.61 -31.00
C SER A 918 20.96 -22.99 -32.15
N GLN A 919 21.66 -24.13 -32.04
CA GLN A 919 22.59 -24.65 -33.05
C GLN A 919 21.97 -25.81 -33.87
N ASP A 920 20.66 -26.01 -33.78
CA ASP A 920 19.92 -27.12 -34.37
C ASP A 920 20.39 -28.52 -33.90
N ASN A 921 21.03 -28.62 -32.73
CA ASN A 921 21.28 -29.93 -32.12
C ASN A 921 20.00 -30.43 -31.43
N ILE A 922 19.81 -31.74 -31.47
CA ILE A 922 18.60 -32.41 -31.01
C ILE A 922 18.83 -32.98 -29.62
N TYR A 923 17.90 -32.74 -28.71
CA TYR A 923 17.80 -33.43 -27.43
C TYR A 923 16.64 -34.41 -27.46
N SER A 924 16.88 -35.63 -26.98
CA SER A 924 15.88 -36.70 -26.97
C SER A 924 15.89 -37.45 -25.63
N GLY A 925 14.70 -37.59 -25.04
CA GLY A 925 14.50 -38.20 -23.73
C GLY A 925 13.64 -39.46 -23.82
N ASP A 926 14.12 -40.56 -23.26
CA ASP A 926 13.43 -41.85 -23.31
C ASP A 926 12.73 -42.28 -22.00
N SER A 927 11.91 -43.32 -22.12
CA SER A 927 11.12 -43.91 -21.03
C SER A 927 11.95 -44.60 -19.95
N ASN A 928 13.26 -44.77 -20.15
CA ASN A 928 14.18 -45.29 -19.13
C ASN A 928 14.93 -44.17 -18.39
N GLY A 929 14.68 -42.90 -18.72
CA GLY A 929 15.36 -41.76 -18.09
C GLY A 929 16.67 -41.36 -18.76
N VAL A 930 16.94 -41.87 -19.97
CA VAL A 930 18.16 -41.53 -20.72
C VAL A 930 17.89 -40.31 -21.60
N LEU A 931 18.71 -39.28 -21.43
CA LEU A 931 18.75 -38.09 -22.27
C LEU A 931 19.95 -38.18 -23.22
N LYS A 932 19.75 -37.89 -24.50
CA LYS A 932 20.83 -37.82 -25.50
C LYS A 932 20.80 -36.50 -26.24
N LYS A 933 21.99 -35.94 -26.48
CA LYS A 933 22.21 -34.83 -27.41
C LYS A 933 22.79 -35.37 -28.72
N ILE A 934 22.24 -34.95 -29.85
CA ILE A 934 22.55 -35.47 -31.19
C ILE A 934 22.78 -34.26 -32.11
N TYR A 935 23.83 -34.31 -32.95
CA TYR A 935 24.05 -33.32 -33.99
C TYR A 935 22.95 -33.36 -35.06
N SER A 936 22.80 -32.26 -35.80
CA SER A 936 21.83 -32.15 -36.91
C SER A 936 22.05 -33.12 -38.08
N ASP A 937 23.18 -33.84 -38.09
CA ASP A 937 23.55 -34.91 -39.02
C ASP A 937 23.29 -36.34 -38.48
N GLY A 938 22.79 -36.47 -37.24
CA GLY A 938 22.41 -37.73 -36.62
C GLY A 938 23.50 -38.38 -35.77
N ILE A 939 24.63 -37.71 -35.54
CA ILE A 939 25.72 -38.24 -34.69
C ILE A 939 25.45 -37.90 -33.22
N GLU A 940 25.56 -38.89 -32.32
CA GLU A 940 25.44 -38.66 -30.87
C GLU A 940 26.62 -37.82 -30.34
N ILE A 941 26.30 -36.78 -29.57
CA ILE A 941 27.27 -35.92 -28.89
C ILE A 941 27.57 -36.46 -27.50
N TRP A 942 26.53 -36.66 -26.69
CA TRP A 942 26.63 -37.20 -25.34
C TRP A 942 25.32 -37.83 -24.88
N SER A 943 25.41 -38.66 -23.85
CA SER A 943 24.27 -39.24 -23.14
C SER A 943 24.35 -38.98 -21.65
N PHE A 944 23.20 -38.73 -21.02
CA PHE A 944 23.04 -38.48 -19.60
C PHE A 944 22.05 -39.47 -18.98
N THR A 945 22.38 -39.98 -17.78
CA THR A 945 21.64 -41.04 -17.08
C THR A 945 21.37 -40.69 -15.61
N GLY A 946 20.82 -39.49 -15.36
CA GLY A 946 20.53 -39.02 -14.00
C GLY A 946 19.10 -39.29 -13.50
N HIS A 947 18.15 -39.55 -14.40
CA HIS A 947 16.76 -39.84 -14.01
C HIS A 947 16.55 -41.32 -13.73
N THR A 948 15.71 -41.63 -12.74
CA THR A 948 15.42 -43.03 -12.34
C THR A 948 14.18 -43.61 -13.03
N LYS A 949 13.41 -42.77 -13.72
CA LYS A 949 12.26 -43.12 -14.55
C LYS A 949 12.26 -42.28 -15.83
N GLY A 950 11.33 -42.59 -16.73
CA GLY A 950 11.20 -41.95 -18.03
C GLY A 950 11.11 -40.44 -17.99
N ILE A 951 11.84 -39.80 -18.91
CA ILE A 951 11.72 -38.36 -19.19
C ILE A 951 10.42 -38.14 -19.94
N ALA A 952 9.64 -37.16 -19.51
CA ALA A 952 8.33 -36.83 -20.09
C ALA A 952 8.37 -35.56 -20.95
N SER A 953 9.17 -34.58 -20.55
CA SER A 953 9.24 -33.28 -21.22
C SER A 953 10.65 -32.69 -21.16
N LEU A 954 11.01 -31.96 -22.20
CA LEU A 954 12.29 -31.33 -22.44
C LEU A 954 12.07 -29.90 -22.95
N CYS A 955 12.86 -28.95 -22.48
CA CYS A 955 12.95 -27.61 -23.06
C CYS A 955 14.34 -27.00 -22.81
N VAL A 956 14.75 -26.06 -23.66
CA VAL A 956 16.13 -25.53 -23.68
C VAL A 956 16.11 -24.05 -23.31
N ASP A 957 17.08 -23.60 -22.49
CA ASP A 957 17.23 -22.19 -22.14
C ASP A 957 18.05 -21.40 -23.18
N SER A 958 18.12 -20.07 -23.02
CA SER A 958 18.85 -19.17 -23.94
C SER A 958 20.36 -19.44 -24.04
N LYS A 959 20.90 -20.27 -23.13
CA LYS A 959 22.32 -20.67 -23.08
C LYS A 959 22.52 -22.12 -23.55
N ASP A 960 21.53 -22.69 -24.22
CA ASP A 960 21.49 -24.06 -24.72
C ASP A 960 21.60 -25.13 -23.61
N ASN A 961 21.29 -24.80 -22.35
CA ASN A 961 21.15 -25.79 -21.29
C ASN A 961 19.77 -26.44 -21.38
N ILE A 962 19.72 -27.75 -21.11
CA ILE A 962 18.52 -28.55 -21.23
C ILE A 962 17.87 -28.77 -19.86
N TYR A 963 16.57 -28.51 -19.78
CA TYR A 963 15.73 -28.91 -18.66
C TYR A 963 15.04 -30.23 -18.98
N SER A 964 15.03 -31.15 -18.01
CA SER A 964 14.33 -32.43 -18.13
C SER A 964 13.39 -32.67 -16.96
N GLY A 965 12.13 -32.96 -17.28
CA GLY A 965 11.08 -33.33 -16.33
C GLY A 965 10.78 -34.81 -16.45
N SER A 966 10.74 -35.52 -15.33
CA SER A 966 10.65 -36.99 -15.32
C SER A 966 9.52 -37.52 -14.44
N HIS A 967 9.12 -38.76 -14.76
CA HIS A 967 8.21 -39.57 -13.96
C HIS A 967 8.83 -40.03 -12.62
N ASP A 968 10.10 -39.69 -12.36
CA ASP A 968 10.72 -39.83 -11.04
C ASP A 968 10.42 -38.65 -10.10
N LYS A 969 9.52 -37.75 -10.51
CA LYS A 969 9.04 -36.58 -9.74
C LYS A 969 10.06 -35.44 -9.64
N SER A 970 11.19 -35.55 -10.34
CA SER A 970 12.24 -34.54 -10.33
C SER A 970 12.32 -33.75 -11.64
N LEU A 971 12.90 -32.55 -11.51
CA LEU A 971 13.41 -31.77 -12.62
C LEU A 971 14.93 -31.70 -12.53
N LYS A 972 15.60 -31.70 -13.68
CA LYS A 972 17.05 -31.49 -13.75
C LYS A 972 17.37 -30.42 -14.79
N LYS A 973 18.35 -29.59 -14.49
CA LYS A 973 19.01 -28.72 -15.47
C LYS A 973 20.37 -29.33 -15.79
N ILE A 974 20.63 -29.57 -17.06
CA ILE A 974 21.88 -30.14 -17.56
C ILE A 974 22.52 -29.14 -18.52
N SER A 975 23.83 -28.92 -18.40
CA SER A 975 24.56 -28.02 -19.29
C SER A 975 24.54 -28.52 -20.72
N SER A 976 24.80 -27.62 -21.68
CA SER A 976 24.99 -27.98 -23.09
C SER A 976 26.09 -29.03 -23.33
N SER A 977 27.01 -29.20 -22.37
CA SER A 977 28.08 -30.20 -22.35
C SER A 977 27.72 -31.53 -21.67
N GLY A 978 26.49 -31.69 -21.16
CA GLY A 978 26.01 -32.94 -20.56
C GLY A 978 26.29 -33.09 -19.06
N ILE A 979 26.58 -32.00 -18.35
CA ILE A 979 26.86 -32.00 -16.91
C ILE A 979 25.61 -31.52 -16.16
N GLU A 980 25.16 -32.27 -15.16
CA GLU A 980 24.07 -31.83 -14.29
C GLU A 980 24.46 -30.56 -13.52
N ILE A 981 23.68 -29.49 -13.70
CA ILE A 981 23.86 -28.20 -13.01
C ILE A 981 23.14 -28.24 -11.67
N TRP A 982 21.85 -28.61 -11.68
CA TRP A 982 21.05 -28.78 -10.47
C TRP A 982 19.91 -29.78 -10.69
N SER A 983 19.40 -30.31 -9.58
CA SER A 983 18.17 -31.11 -9.52
C SER A 983 17.18 -30.49 -8.54
N PHE A 984 15.91 -30.50 -8.90
CA PHE A 984 14.81 -30.03 -8.07
C PHE A 984 13.83 -31.17 -7.80
N ILE A 985 13.48 -31.35 -6.53
CA ILE A 985 12.49 -32.34 -6.07
C ILE A 985 11.44 -31.57 -5.25
N GLY A 986 10.37 -31.15 -5.92
CA GLY A 986 9.24 -30.47 -5.28
C GLY A 986 7.89 -31.09 -5.61
N HIS A 987 7.73 -31.64 -6.81
CA HIS A 987 6.49 -32.30 -7.21
C HIS A 987 6.28 -33.62 -6.47
N THR A 988 5.03 -33.92 -6.13
CA THR A 988 4.67 -35.16 -5.42
C THR A 988 4.30 -36.30 -6.38
N GLU A 989 4.14 -36.02 -7.67
CA GLU A 989 3.85 -36.97 -8.76
C GLU A 989 4.63 -36.61 -10.04
N ASN A 990 4.41 -37.38 -11.11
CA ASN A 990 5.12 -37.27 -12.39
C ASN A 990 5.12 -35.84 -12.98
N VAL A 991 6.30 -35.29 -13.24
CA VAL A 991 6.46 -34.05 -14.00
C VAL A 991 6.25 -34.36 -15.48
N ASN A 992 5.25 -33.76 -16.12
CA ASN A 992 4.84 -34.13 -17.48
C ASN A 992 5.06 -33.05 -18.52
N CYS A 993 5.12 -31.78 -18.12
CA CYS A 993 5.31 -30.68 -19.05
C CYS A 993 6.21 -29.60 -18.47
N LEU A 994 7.01 -29.00 -19.34
CA LEU A 994 7.98 -27.96 -19.05
C LEU A 994 7.91 -26.88 -20.13
N CYS A 995 8.10 -25.63 -19.74
CA CYS A 995 8.45 -24.54 -20.67
C CYS A 995 9.38 -23.55 -19.95
N VAL A 996 10.07 -22.71 -20.71
CA VAL A 996 11.00 -21.71 -20.18
C VAL A 996 10.52 -20.30 -20.58
N ASP A 997 10.64 -19.32 -19.68
CA ASP A 997 10.41 -17.90 -20.00
C ASP A 997 11.63 -17.20 -20.59
N GLN A 998 11.42 -15.95 -21.01
CA GLN A 998 12.47 -15.11 -21.60
C GLN A 998 13.62 -14.83 -20.62
N GLN A 999 13.43 -15.03 -19.32
CA GLN A 999 14.47 -14.87 -18.28
C GLN A 999 15.08 -16.21 -17.85
N ASP A 1000 14.91 -17.27 -18.64
CA ASP A 1000 15.41 -18.62 -18.40
C ASP A 1000 14.81 -19.33 -17.16
N ASN A 1001 13.70 -18.83 -16.61
CA ASN A 1001 12.99 -19.52 -15.52
C ASN A 1001 12.11 -20.63 -16.11
N ILE A 1002 12.01 -21.74 -15.39
CA ILE A 1002 11.29 -22.93 -15.81
C ILE A 1002 9.91 -23.00 -15.16
N TYR A 1003 8.90 -23.26 -15.97
CA TYR A 1003 7.55 -23.61 -15.54
C TYR A 1003 7.39 -25.12 -15.64
N SER A 1004 6.83 -25.74 -14.62
CA SER A 1004 6.64 -27.18 -14.58
C SER A 1004 5.22 -27.55 -14.17
N GLY A 1005 4.61 -28.43 -14.97
CA GLY A 1005 3.30 -29.01 -14.70
C GLY A 1005 3.41 -30.49 -14.38
N SER A 1006 2.70 -30.91 -13.33
CA SER A 1006 2.76 -32.29 -12.83
C SER A 1006 1.39 -32.92 -12.65
N TRP A 1007 1.39 -34.25 -12.54
CA TRP A 1007 0.24 -35.04 -12.14
C TRP A 1007 -0.15 -34.87 -10.66
N ASP A 1008 0.61 -34.10 -9.90
CA ASP A 1008 0.22 -33.69 -8.53
C ASP A 1008 -0.76 -32.52 -8.50
N LYS A 1009 -1.25 -32.09 -9.68
CA LYS A 1009 -2.20 -30.98 -9.88
C LYS A 1009 -1.58 -29.60 -9.70
N SER A 1010 -0.25 -29.50 -9.61
CA SER A 1010 0.44 -28.23 -9.41
C SER A 1010 1.20 -27.74 -10.64
N LEU A 1011 1.22 -26.41 -10.78
CA LEU A 1011 2.17 -25.65 -11.59
C LEU A 1011 3.21 -25.05 -10.67
N ARG A 1012 4.48 -25.14 -11.03
CA ARG A 1012 5.56 -24.47 -10.31
C ARG A 1012 6.33 -23.57 -11.25
N LYS A 1013 6.78 -22.42 -10.75
CA LYS A 1013 7.79 -21.59 -11.41
C LYS A 1013 9.07 -21.68 -10.61
N ILE A 1014 10.16 -22.08 -11.27
CA ILE A 1014 11.47 -22.28 -10.66
C ILE A 1014 12.45 -21.38 -11.42
N SER A 1015 13.25 -20.63 -10.68
CA SER A 1015 14.28 -19.78 -11.26
C SER A 1015 15.35 -20.58 -11.99
N SER A 1016 16.07 -19.93 -12.91
CA SER A 1016 17.16 -20.54 -13.67
C SER A 1016 18.29 -21.16 -12.79
N ASN A 1017 18.37 -20.76 -11.51
CA ASN A 1017 19.33 -21.28 -10.53
C ASN A 1017 18.80 -22.47 -9.69
N GLY A 1018 17.54 -22.87 -9.86
CA GLY A 1018 16.92 -24.00 -9.15
C GLY A 1018 16.10 -23.63 -7.91
N SER A 1019 15.95 -22.34 -7.58
CA SER A 1019 15.09 -21.88 -6.48
C SER A 1019 13.64 -21.75 -6.92
N GLU A 1020 12.69 -22.25 -6.14
CA GLU A 1020 11.26 -22.12 -6.43
C GLU A 1020 10.77 -20.68 -6.17
N PHE A 1021 10.08 -20.08 -7.15
CA PHE A 1021 9.38 -18.81 -6.98
C PHE A 1021 8.02 -19.01 -6.33
N TRP A 1022 7.24 -19.96 -6.85
CA TRP A 1022 5.93 -20.30 -6.33
C TRP A 1022 5.49 -21.69 -6.80
N ASN A 1023 4.55 -22.24 -6.05
CA ASN A 1023 3.83 -23.47 -6.34
C ASN A 1023 2.33 -23.18 -6.28
N PHE A 1024 1.63 -23.40 -7.39
CA PHE A 1024 0.21 -23.12 -7.55
C PHE A 1024 -0.55 -24.41 -7.86
N PHE A 1025 -1.46 -24.80 -6.98
CA PHE A 1025 -2.37 -25.91 -7.24
C PHE A 1025 -3.50 -25.41 -8.14
N VAL A 1026 -3.56 -25.97 -9.35
CA VAL A 1026 -4.53 -25.52 -10.33
C VAL A 1026 -5.97 -25.84 -9.84
N TYR A 1027 -6.19 -26.91 -9.05
CA TYR A 1027 -7.54 -27.34 -8.58
C TYR A 1027 -7.61 -28.23 -7.32
N THR A 1028 -8.78 -28.25 -6.66
CA THR A 1028 -9.13 -29.02 -5.44
C THR A 1028 -10.07 -30.23 -5.65
N LYS A 1029 -10.48 -30.60 -6.89
CA LYS A 1029 -11.36 -31.76 -7.17
C LYS A 1029 -10.67 -32.92 -7.90
N ASP A 1030 -11.25 -34.12 -7.78
CA ASP A 1030 -10.57 -35.42 -7.74
C ASP A 1030 -9.92 -36.03 -9.01
N LEU A 1031 -9.95 -35.41 -10.20
CA LEU A 1031 -9.44 -36.08 -11.43
C LEU A 1031 -8.79 -35.12 -12.44
N ILE A 1032 -7.66 -34.50 -12.08
CA ILE A 1032 -6.99 -33.53 -12.99
C ILE A 1032 -5.48 -33.79 -12.98
N TYR A 1033 -4.95 -34.08 -14.17
CA TYR A 1033 -3.52 -34.30 -14.42
C TYR A 1033 -3.10 -33.32 -15.51
N LEU A 1034 -2.04 -32.53 -15.27
CA LEU A 1034 -1.48 -31.60 -16.25
C LEU A 1034 -0.64 -32.40 -17.25
N ASN A 1035 -0.94 -32.23 -18.55
CA ASN A 1035 -0.27 -32.96 -19.62
C ASN A 1035 0.67 -32.07 -20.44
N CYS A 1036 0.29 -30.80 -20.64
CA CYS A 1036 1.05 -29.85 -21.45
C CYS A 1036 0.94 -28.45 -20.89
N LEU A 1037 1.97 -27.64 -21.15
CA LEU A 1037 2.01 -26.24 -20.79
C LEU A 1037 2.85 -25.47 -21.83
N ASP A 1038 2.51 -24.21 -22.04
CA ASP A 1038 3.29 -23.25 -22.82
C ASP A 1038 3.03 -21.83 -22.29
N ILE A 1039 3.81 -20.83 -22.72
CA ILE A 1039 3.66 -19.43 -22.29
C ILE A 1039 3.51 -18.47 -23.47
N ASP A 1040 2.69 -17.44 -23.31
CA ASP A 1040 2.49 -16.41 -24.35
C ASP A 1040 3.50 -15.27 -24.24
N SER A 1041 3.45 -14.31 -25.18
CA SER A 1041 4.36 -13.16 -25.24
C SER A 1041 4.35 -12.25 -24.00
N LYS A 1042 3.34 -12.38 -23.13
CA LYS A 1042 3.18 -11.65 -21.86
C LYS A 1042 3.41 -12.54 -20.64
N ASP A 1043 4.11 -13.66 -20.82
CA ASP A 1043 4.38 -14.69 -19.82
C ASP A 1043 3.11 -15.30 -19.19
N ASN A 1044 1.93 -15.18 -19.82
CA ASN A 1044 0.74 -15.89 -19.34
C ASN A 1044 0.89 -17.38 -19.62
N ILE A 1045 0.44 -18.22 -18.70
CA ILE A 1045 0.63 -19.66 -18.72
C ILE A 1045 -0.59 -20.32 -19.36
N ILE A 1046 -0.38 -21.10 -20.40
CA ILE A 1046 -1.41 -21.89 -21.07
C ILE A 1046 -1.20 -23.34 -20.67
N VAL A 1047 -2.25 -24.03 -20.24
CA VAL A 1047 -2.18 -25.45 -19.85
C VAL A 1047 -3.28 -26.27 -20.49
N GLY A 1048 -2.95 -27.51 -20.82
CA GLY A 1048 -3.90 -28.54 -21.24
C GLY A 1048 -3.83 -29.76 -20.33
N GLY A 1049 -5.00 -30.27 -19.95
CA GLY A 1049 -5.13 -31.34 -18.96
C GLY A 1049 -6.04 -32.48 -19.37
N ARG A 1050 -6.09 -33.52 -18.51
CA ARG A 1050 -6.98 -34.68 -18.67
C ARG A 1050 -8.46 -34.40 -18.44
N ASP A 1051 -8.82 -33.20 -18.00
CA ASP A 1051 -10.21 -32.76 -17.83
C ASP A 1051 -10.85 -32.20 -19.11
N TYR A 1052 -10.12 -32.33 -20.22
CA TYR A 1052 -10.51 -31.92 -21.57
C TYR A 1052 -10.55 -30.39 -21.74
N THR A 1053 -9.90 -29.68 -20.82
CA THR A 1053 -9.85 -28.22 -20.83
C THR A 1053 -8.51 -27.72 -21.36
N THR A 1054 -8.59 -26.56 -22.01
CA THR A 1054 -7.44 -25.66 -22.22
C THR A 1054 -7.70 -24.43 -21.36
N ARG A 1055 -6.69 -23.97 -20.62
CA ARG A 1055 -6.81 -22.83 -19.70
C ARG A 1055 -5.69 -21.85 -19.92
N LYS A 1056 -5.96 -20.59 -19.63
CA LYS A 1056 -4.95 -19.51 -19.63
C LYS A 1056 -4.92 -18.84 -18.27
N PHE A 1057 -3.73 -18.68 -17.72
CA PHE A 1057 -3.47 -18.03 -16.44
C PHE A 1057 -2.60 -16.80 -16.66
N LYS A 1058 -3.00 -15.65 -16.13
CA LYS A 1058 -2.15 -14.47 -16.05
C LYS A 1058 -1.04 -14.72 -15.03
N ASN A 1059 0.19 -14.62 -15.46
CA ASN A 1059 1.34 -14.68 -14.56
C ASN A 1059 1.52 -13.33 -13.87
N THR A 1060 1.31 -13.29 -12.55
CA THR A 1060 1.11 -12.07 -11.76
C THR A 1060 2.38 -11.51 -11.13
N HIS A 1061 3.54 -11.75 -11.74
CA HIS A 1061 4.79 -11.12 -11.30
C HIS A 1061 4.96 -9.65 -11.73
N GLU A 1062 3.99 -9.06 -12.43
CA GLU A 1062 3.95 -7.62 -12.68
C GLU A 1062 3.22 -6.87 -11.55
N THR A 1063 3.87 -5.85 -11.00
CA THR A 1063 3.29 -4.88 -10.07
C THR A 1063 2.06 -4.21 -10.69
N GLN A 1064 0.85 -4.54 -10.24
CA GLN A 1064 -0.33 -3.73 -10.57
C GLN A 1064 -0.35 -2.46 -9.72
N ARG A 1065 -0.42 -1.29 -10.38
CA ARG A 1065 -0.87 -0.04 -9.74
C ARG A 1065 -2.38 -0.15 -9.54
N ILE A 1066 -2.82 -0.17 -8.28
CA ILE A 1066 -4.23 -0.05 -7.92
C ILE A 1066 -4.54 1.46 -7.86
N ALA A 1067 -5.47 1.92 -8.69
CA ALA A 1067 -6.00 3.28 -8.59
C ALA A 1067 -7.21 3.29 -7.64
N TYR A 1068 -7.15 4.14 -6.62
CA TYR A 1068 -8.23 4.34 -5.65
C TYR A 1068 -9.14 5.47 -6.14
N TYR A 1069 -10.46 5.31 -5.99
CA TYR A 1069 -11.44 6.40 -6.09
C TYR A 1069 -12.17 6.50 -4.74
N ASN A 1070 -12.23 7.71 -4.19
CA ASN A 1070 -12.95 8.07 -2.96
C ASN A 1070 -14.45 7.81 -3.05
#